data_AF-A0A271VVZ9-F1
#
_entry.id   AF-A0A271VVZ9-F1
#
_cell.length_a   1.000
_cell.length_b   1.000
_cell.length_c   1.000
_cell.angle_alpha   90.00
_cell.angle_beta   90.00
_cell.angle_gamma   90.00
#
_symmetry.space_group_name_H-M   'P 1'
#
loop_
_entity.id
_entity.type
_entity.pdbx_description
1 polymer ?
#
loop_
_entity_poly.entity_id
_entity_poly.type
_entity_poly.pdbx_seq_one_letter_code
_entity_poly.pdbx_strand_id
1 'polypeptide(L)'
;MESQVVTQPVTVTNVVGYVVAVNAQGQARTVNTGDVLQPGDILITVNHSEVALQTQQGTVQVDANCVACLPVSLDGQPEVQAAPVQGEINVDLAQLDTANFDEQAIAAIQQAILDGVDPTTALEAAAAGGNATGSANEGAVTIAYNYPEVLASTAFDTHGFNQTFSTTQTFVNPLRFAAGGESLSSQVTEGSLSLGTYPQTSTVTTLITAGSLALLPASFVPEAAFLTSLLAELNQDITSSGQPVVFRYDAATNSIIGEQNGSTVLSIAISAESVGRDLNLTVTTTLSQPIDHLPSVGGGLVSISGDQISIALQLTGTDSNGNVIQAPIDVVVAINDGSAPVMVDEPTLSLNENDLPAGSDGADSLTVSGQFDTQLGSDQVASYQIDPNSANPIAGLTSQGEAVILGEPTFIDGNRVYQATAGGRDIFQLTLNADGSYQFVLQGTLDHAAGSDALTISLPIVAIDYDNDSSAPGSLNIEIQDDKPVITGVEPLTVAEKTLDTGSIGGGASLVADGNFTTTQGSDGVVSYRLDSLTDAVAGITSGGVAVTLSESLDANGNYTYTATAGGEAVFTLLLNQDGSYRFTLQGTLDHAVNSDDLLVNFTVVATDFDGDSASIILPVTIKDDKPYFTHVQDLNVHENDLPQGSDTDKEPLTAYGQFGLVEGSDEVASFTLDSSVNPVQGLTSNGVAVTLSAPIDDGNGNLTYTAMAGSVTVFTLTLNS
;
A
#
# COMPACT_ATOMS: atom_id res chain seq x y z
N MET A 1 -13.39 -45.40 -14.86
CA MET A 1 -12.66 -44.44 -14.00
C MET A 1 -11.69 -45.25 -13.16
N GLU A 2 -10.39 -45.08 -13.38
CA GLU A 2 -9.39 -45.51 -12.39
C GLU A 2 -9.54 -44.57 -11.19
N SER A 3 -9.83 -45.09 -10.00
CA SER A 3 -9.95 -44.28 -8.79
C SER A 3 -8.56 -43.84 -8.35
N GLN A 4 -8.27 -42.54 -8.40
CA GLN A 4 -7.04 -41.98 -7.86
C GLN A 4 -7.15 -41.89 -6.33
N VAL A 5 -6.17 -42.45 -5.62
CA VAL A 5 -6.12 -42.49 -4.14
C VAL A 5 -4.71 -42.08 -3.69
N VAL A 6 -4.58 -41.59 -2.46
CA VAL A 6 -3.28 -41.33 -1.83
C VAL A 6 -2.45 -42.61 -1.89
N THR A 7 -1.18 -42.55 -2.33
CA THR A 7 -0.35 -43.76 -2.53
C THR A 7 0.81 -43.88 -1.54
N GLN A 8 1.11 -42.80 -0.81
CA GLN A 8 2.13 -42.73 0.24
C GLN A 8 1.64 -41.81 1.37
N PRO A 9 2.11 -42.00 2.62
CA PRO A 9 1.71 -41.14 3.72
C PRO A 9 2.20 -39.69 3.51
N VAL A 10 1.29 -38.73 3.59
CA VAL A 10 1.56 -37.29 3.44
C VAL A 10 1.02 -36.51 4.64
N THR A 11 1.73 -35.46 5.05
CA THR A 11 1.35 -34.66 6.22
C THR A 11 0.74 -33.34 5.77
N VAL A 12 -0.38 -32.96 6.37
CA VAL A 12 -1.07 -31.71 6.08
C VAL A 12 -0.36 -30.57 6.80
N THR A 13 0.17 -29.62 6.04
CA THR A 13 0.91 -28.46 6.59
C THR A 13 0.07 -27.21 6.73
N ASN A 14 -0.98 -27.06 5.93
CA ASN A 14 -1.92 -25.96 6.05
C ASN A 14 -3.27 -26.37 5.45
N VAL A 15 -4.35 -25.87 6.03
CA VAL A 15 -5.73 -26.03 5.53
C VAL A 15 -6.41 -24.67 5.62
N VAL A 16 -6.94 -24.21 4.49
CA VAL A 16 -7.77 -23.00 4.41
C VAL A 16 -9.17 -23.47 3.99
N GLY A 17 -10.16 -23.28 4.85
CA GLY A 17 -11.52 -23.77 4.62
C GLY A 17 -11.75 -25.22 5.11
N TYR A 18 -12.68 -25.93 4.46
CA TYR A 18 -13.11 -27.28 4.81
C TYR A 18 -12.60 -28.32 3.81
N VAL A 19 -11.86 -29.30 4.32
CA VAL A 19 -11.30 -30.39 3.53
C VAL A 19 -11.66 -31.72 4.17
N VAL A 20 -12.09 -32.68 3.36
CA VAL A 20 -12.56 -34.00 3.82
C VAL A 20 -11.67 -35.08 3.22
N ALA A 21 -11.26 -36.05 4.04
CA ALA A 21 -10.58 -37.26 3.60
C ALA A 21 -11.49 -38.47 3.80
N VAL A 22 -11.61 -39.32 2.77
CA VAL A 22 -12.40 -40.56 2.78
C VAL A 22 -11.46 -41.75 2.68
N ASN A 23 -11.45 -42.63 3.67
CA ASN A 23 -10.58 -43.81 3.64
C ASN A 23 -11.09 -44.90 2.68
N ALA A 24 -10.27 -45.93 2.45
CA ALA A 24 -10.62 -47.07 1.60
C ALA A 24 -11.85 -47.88 2.07
N GLN A 25 -12.33 -47.66 3.30
CA GLN A 25 -13.54 -48.25 3.87
C GLN A 25 -14.78 -47.34 3.70
N GLY A 26 -14.64 -46.19 3.01
CA GLY A 26 -15.70 -45.24 2.75
C GLY A 26 -16.03 -44.31 3.91
N GLN A 27 -15.19 -44.28 4.96
CA GLN A 27 -15.40 -43.41 6.11
C GLN A 27 -14.77 -42.04 5.85
N ALA A 28 -15.58 -41.00 5.90
CA ALA A 28 -15.18 -39.61 5.69
C ALA A 28 -14.84 -38.93 7.03
N ARG A 29 -13.79 -38.10 7.03
CA ARG A 29 -13.41 -37.27 8.19
C ARG A 29 -12.88 -35.92 7.73
N THR A 30 -13.07 -34.91 8.56
CA THR A 30 -12.47 -33.58 8.34
C THR A 30 -10.95 -33.66 8.51
N VAL A 31 -10.24 -32.94 7.65
CA VAL A 31 -8.78 -32.86 7.61
C VAL A 31 -8.34 -31.58 8.30
N ASN A 32 -7.42 -31.70 9.26
CA ASN A 32 -6.85 -30.55 9.97
C ASN A 32 -5.34 -30.45 9.75
N THR A 33 -4.78 -29.25 9.95
CA THR A 33 -3.32 -29.03 9.93
C THR A 33 -2.64 -29.96 10.94
N GLY A 34 -1.64 -30.72 10.48
CA GLY A 34 -0.93 -31.74 11.24
C GLY A 34 -1.42 -33.18 11.01
N ASP A 35 -2.54 -33.38 10.33
CA ASP A 35 -3.05 -34.72 10.00
C ASP A 35 -2.12 -35.46 9.02
N VAL A 36 -2.07 -36.78 9.15
CA VAL A 36 -1.37 -37.66 8.19
C VAL A 36 -2.40 -38.44 7.38
N LEU A 37 -2.41 -38.23 6.07
CA LEU A 37 -3.25 -39.01 5.14
C LEU A 37 -2.55 -40.34 4.82
N GLN A 38 -3.30 -41.43 4.83
CA GLN A 38 -2.77 -42.78 4.62
C GLN A 38 -2.92 -43.21 3.15
N PRO A 39 -2.10 -44.18 2.68
CA PRO A 39 -2.30 -44.78 1.37
C PRO A 39 -3.70 -45.40 1.26
N GLY A 40 -4.47 -44.98 0.26
CA GLY A 40 -5.86 -45.37 0.02
C GLY A 40 -6.90 -44.29 0.35
N ASP A 41 -6.50 -43.19 0.99
CA ASP A 41 -7.41 -42.07 1.28
C ASP A 41 -7.73 -41.25 0.01
N ILE A 42 -8.95 -40.73 -0.08
CA ILE A 42 -9.41 -39.79 -1.12
C ILE A 42 -9.60 -38.43 -0.46
N LEU A 43 -8.91 -37.40 -0.98
CA LEU A 43 -9.03 -36.03 -0.50
C LEU A 43 -10.07 -35.27 -1.32
N ILE A 44 -10.88 -34.46 -0.65
CA ILE A 44 -11.96 -33.66 -1.23
C ILE A 44 -11.85 -32.23 -0.68
N THR A 45 -11.64 -31.24 -1.55
CA THR A 45 -11.65 -29.81 -1.23
C THR A 45 -13.00 -29.21 -1.62
N VAL A 46 -13.76 -28.68 -0.66
CA VAL A 46 -15.11 -28.13 -0.87
C VAL A 46 -15.13 -26.61 -0.77
N ASN A 47 -16.11 -25.90 -1.33
CA ASN A 47 -16.41 -24.48 -1.07
C ASN A 47 -15.17 -23.54 -1.02
N HIS A 48 -14.40 -23.47 -2.11
CA HIS A 48 -13.18 -22.63 -2.19
C HIS A 48 -12.09 -22.95 -1.15
N SER A 49 -12.05 -24.19 -0.66
CA SER A 49 -11.05 -24.62 0.33
C SER A 49 -9.78 -25.13 -0.33
N GLU A 50 -8.64 -24.90 0.31
CA GLU A 50 -7.32 -25.27 -0.15
C GLU A 50 -6.57 -26.07 0.92
N VAL A 51 -5.70 -26.97 0.49
CA VAL A 51 -4.86 -27.75 1.41
C VAL A 51 -3.44 -27.92 0.88
N ALA A 52 -2.50 -27.60 1.76
CA ALA A 52 -1.07 -27.79 1.53
C ALA A 52 -0.62 -29.12 2.17
N LEU A 53 -0.05 -29.99 1.35
CA LEU A 53 0.45 -31.30 1.75
C LEU A 53 1.98 -31.34 1.65
N GLN A 54 2.64 -31.69 2.74
CA GLN A 54 4.07 -31.97 2.76
C GLN A 54 4.33 -33.42 2.36
N THR A 55 5.08 -33.56 1.26
CA THR A 55 5.62 -34.83 0.78
C THR A 55 7.12 -34.92 1.07
N GLN A 56 7.73 -36.09 0.80
CA GLN A 56 9.18 -36.27 0.94
C GLN A 56 10.03 -35.41 -0.03
N GLN A 57 9.41 -34.78 -1.04
CA GLN A 57 10.09 -33.99 -2.08
C GLN A 57 9.70 -32.50 -2.08
N GLY A 58 8.77 -32.07 -1.23
CA GLY A 58 8.30 -30.67 -1.16
C GLY A 58 6.84 -30.54 -0.78
N THR A 59 6.36 -29.30 -0.69
CA THR A 59 4.95 -28.97 -0.42
C THR A 59 4.15 -28.97 -1.72
N VAL A 60 3.02 -29.66 -1.74
CA VAL A 60 2.07 -29.72 -2.87
C VAL A 60 0.78 -29.04 -2.44
N GLN A 61 0.29 -28.10 -3.24
CA GLN A 61 -1.00 -27.45 -3.03
C GLN A 61 -2.10 -28.18 -3.80
N VAL A 62 -3.26 -28.30 -3.18
CA VAL A 62 -4.49 -28.79 -3.80
C VAL A 62 -5.53 -27.68 -3.70
N ASP A 63 -5.93 -27.18 -4.86
CA ASP A 63 -6.85 -26.06 -5.01
C ASP A 63 -8.32 -26.48 -4.82
N ALA A 64 -9.22 -25.50 -4.85
CA ALA A 64 -10.65 -25.66 -4.62
C ALA A 64 -11.36 -26.61 -5.60
N ASN A 65 -12.44 -27.24 -5.14
CA ASN A 65 -13.36 -28.07 -5.94
C ASN A 65 -12.69 -29.29 -6.63
N CYS A 66 -11.73 -29.92 -5.94
CA CYS A 66 -11.03 -31.13 -6.40
C CYS A 66 -11.50 -32.36 -5.62
N VAL A 67 -11.84 -33.45 -6.33
CA VAL A 67 -12.07 -34.79 -5.77
C VAL A 67 -10.96 -35.71 -6.29
N ALA A 68 -10.21 -36.33 -5.38
CA ALA A 68 -9.08 -37.23 -5.63
C ALA A 68 -7.83 -36.54 -6.21
N CYS A 69 -6.95 -36.06 -5.33
CA CYS A 69 -5.78 -35.29 -5.72
C CYS A 69 -4.51 -35.88 -5.06
N LEU A 70 -3.83 -36.82 -5.75
CA LEU A 70 -2.37 -37.06 -5.69
C LEU A 70 -1.95 -38.07 -6.80
N PRO A 71 -1.24 -37.66 -7.86
CA PRO A 71 -0.76 -38.57 -8.90
C PRO A 71 0.61 -39.19 -8.60
N VAL A 72 0.80 -40.43 -9.04
CA VAL A 72 2.09 -41.14 -9.09
C VAL A 72 2.56 -41.15 -10.54
N SER A 73 3.81 -40.76 -10.83
CA SER A 73 4.39 -40.99 -12.15
C SER A 73 4.73 -42.46 -12.37
N LEU A 74 4.62 -42.90 -13.62
CA LEU A 74 5.12 -44.19 -14.11
C LEU A 74 6.63 -44.39 -13.90
N ASP A 75 7.37 -43.33 -13.53
CA ASP A 75 8.80 -43.34 -13.17
C ASP A 75 9.09 -42.81 -11.74
N GLY A 76 8.07 -42.60 -10.90
CA GLY A 76 8.24 -42.25 -9.48
C GLY A 76 8.63 -40.79 -9.17
N GLN A 77 8.30 -39.81 -10.02
CA GLN A 77 8.37 -38.36 -9.70
C GLN A 77 6.99 -37.68 -9.79
N PRO A 78 6.55 -36.83 -8.86
CA PRO A 78 5.20 -36.26 -8.86
C PRO A 78 5.02 -35.16 -9.93
N GLU A 79 3.98 -35.29 -10.76
CA GLU A 79 3.51 -34.28 -11.73
C GLU A 79 2.00 -34.11 -11.54
N VAL A 80 1.52 -32.89 -11.28
CA VAL A 80 0.13 -32.58 -10.89
C VAL A 80 -0.85 -32.86 -12.04
N GLN A 81 -1.82 -33.75 -11.82
CA GLN A 81 -3.05 -33.83 -12.60
C GLN A 81 -4.22 -33.69 -11.63
N ALA A 82 -4.81 -32.49 -11.59
CA ALA A 82 -6.09 -32.24 -10.97
C ALA A 82 -7.20 -32.58 -11.97
N ALA A 83 -8.24 -33.27 -11.52
CA ALA A 83 -9.51 -33.38 -12.24
C ALA A 83 -10.49 -32.40 -11.59
N PRO A 84 -10.53 -31.13 -12.04
CA PRO A 84 -11.47 -30.16 -11.50
C PRO A 84 -12.90 -30.66 -11.76
N VAL A 85 -13.74 -30.58 -10.74
CA VAL A 85 -15.17 -30.88 -10.89
C VAL A 85 -15.87 -29.58 -11.29
N GLN A 86 -16.65 -29.59 -12.38
CA GLN A 86 -17.50 -28.45 -12.73
C GLN A 86 -18.69 -28.39 -11.75
N GLY A 87 -18.68 -27.39 -10.86
CA GLY A 87 -19.71 -27.14 -9.84
C GLY A 87 -19.17 -27.13 -8.40
N GLU A 88 -19.89 -26.48 -7.48
CA GLU A 88 -19.54 -26.50 -6.05
C GLU A 88 -19.80 -27.87 -5.43
N ILE A 89 -18.80 -28.44 -4.76
CA ILE A 89 -18.96 -29.69 -3.99
C ILE A 89 -19.48 -29.32 -2.61
N ASN A 90 -20.77 -29.56 -2.34
CA ASN A 90 -21.36 -29.28 -1.03
C ASN A 90 -21.47 -30.56 -0.19
N VAL A 91 -20.81 -30.60 0.96
CA VAL A 91 -20.84 -31.74 1.90
C VAL A 91 -21.50 -31.29 3.20
N ASP A 92 -22.58 -31.95 3.62
CA ASP A 92 -23.21 -31.69 4.92
C ASP A 92 -22.34 -32.25 6.05
N LEU A 93 -21.52 -31.36 6.63
CA LEU A 93 -20.53 -31.69 7.65
C LEU A 93 -21.17 -32.13 8.98
N ALA A 94 -22.46 -31.86 9.20
CA ALA A 94 -23.16 -32.25 10.43
C ALA A 94 -23.49 -33.76 10.47
N GLN A 95 -23.37 -34.47 9.35
CA GLN A 95 -23.71 -35.90 9.21
C GLN A 95 -22.48 -36.80 9.02
N LEU A 96 -21.26 -36.28 9.17
CA LEU A 96 -20.02 -37.05 8.99
C LEU A 96 -19.79 -38.14 10.07
N ASP A 97 -20.60 -38.18 11.13
CA ASP A 97 -20.49 -39.20 12.17
C ASP A 97 -21.51 -40.34 11.97
N THR A 98 -21.05 -41.42 11.34
CA THR A 98 -21.65 -42.79 11.34
C THR A 98 -23.06 -42.97 10.77
N ALA A 99 -23.23 -42.81 9.45
CA ALA A 99 -24.34 -43.45 8.73
C ALA A 99 -23.88 -44.79 8.12
N ASN A 100 -24.02 -45.88 8.87
CA ASN A 100 -23.78 -47.23 8.35
C ASN A 100 -25.05 -47.70 7.63
N PHE A 101 -25.03 -47.72 6.30
CA PHE A 101 -26.12 -48.28 5.50
C PHE A 101 -26.17 -49.79 5.71
N ASP A 102 -27.18 -50.27 6.43
CA ASP A 102 -27.36 -51.72 6.59
C ASP A 102 -28.11 -52.35 5.41
N GLU A 103 -27.97 -53.66 5.29
CA GLU A 103 -28.49 -54.49 4.19
C GLU A 103 -30.02 -54.42 4.06
N GLN A 104 -30.72 -53.92 5.10
CA GLN A 104 -32.16 -53.74 5.14
C GLN A 104 -32.61 -52.45 4.43
N ALA A 105 -31.82 -51.38 4.47
CA ALA A 105 -32.07 -50.16 3.70
C ALA A 105 -32.00 -50.41 2.19
N ILE A 106 -31.03 -51.23 1.75
CA ILE A 106 -30.88 -51.61 0.34
C ILE A 106 -32.04 -52.51 -0.12
N ALA A 107 -32.50 -53.45 0.72
CA ALA A 107 -33.64 -54.30 0.41
C ALA A 107 -34.97 -53.53 0.31
N ALA A 108 -35.17 -52.50 1.14
CA ALA A 108 -36.36 -51.66 1.10
C ALA A 108 -36.44 -50.78 -0.17
N ILE A 109 -35.30 -50.24 -0.60
CA ILE A 109 -35.20 -49.49 -1.86
C ILE A 109 -35.42 -50.42 -3.06
N GLN A 110 -34.86 -51.63 -3.04
CA GLN A 110 -35.07 -52.61 -4.11
C GLN A 110 -36.54 -53.07 -4.20
N GLN A 111 -37.24 -53.19 -3.07
CA GLN A 111 -38.65 -53.54 -3.04
C GLN A 111 -39.55 -52.39 -3.52
N ALA A 112 -39.25 -51.13 -3.14
CA ALA A 112 -39.95 -49.96 -3.66
C ALA A 112 -39.80 -49.80 -5.18
N ILE A 113 -38.62 -50.13 -5.72
CA ILE A 113 -38.34 -50.19 -7.17
C ILE A 113 -39.14 -51.33 -7.84
N LEU A 114 -39.20 -52.52 -7.22
CA LEU A 114 -39.97 -53.67 -7.72
C LEU A 114 -41.48 -53.40 -7.74
N ASP A 115 -41.97 -52.59 -6.80
CA ASP A 115 -43.40 -52.24 -6.66
C ASP A 115 -43.78 -50.95 -7.43
N GLY A 116 -42.81 -50.31 -8.11
CA GLY A 116 -43.04 -49.15 -8.99
C GLY A 116 -43.39 -47.85 -8.27
N VAL A 117 -43.01 -47.72 -7.01
CA VAL A 117 -43.29 -46.56 -6.15
C VAL A 117 -42.02 -45.73 -5.95
N ASP A 118 -42.14 -44.40 -6.00
CA ASP A 118 -41.04 -43.47 -5.74
C ASP A 118 -40.56 -43.57 -4.27
N PRO A 119 -39.32 -44.04 -4.02
CA PRO A 119 -38.80 -44.27 -2.66
C PRO A 119 -38.74 -43.02 -1.79
N THR A 120 -38.76 -41.82 -2.38
CA THR A 120 -38.68 -40.55 -1.66
C THR A 120 -40.00 -40.13 -1.01
N THR A 121 -41.12 -40.72 -1.43
CA THR A 121 -42.47 -40.32 -0.97
C THR A 121 -43.10 -41.28 0.02
N ALA A 122 -42.53 -42.49 0.20
CA ALA A 122 -43.14 -43.57 0.98
C ALA A 122 -42.61 -43.68 2.43
N LEU A 123 -41.59 -42.92 2.83
CA LEU A 123 -40.95 -43.05 4.14
C LEU A 123 -40.82 -41.68 4.83
N GLU A 124 -41.58 -41.46 5.91
CA GLU A 124 -41.33 -40.38 6.88
C GLU A 124 -40.40 -40.87 8.01
N ALA A 125 -39.58 -39.94 8.51
CA ALA A 125 -38.55 -40.19 9.51
C ALA A 125 -39.10 -40.50 10.91
N ALA A 126 -38.65 -41.60 11.54
CA ALA A 126 -38.36 -41.66 12.99
C ALA A 126 -37.70 -42.98 13.43
N ALA A 127 -36.63 -42.80 14.24
CA ALA A 127 -36.30 -43.42 15.52
C ALA A 127 -36.58 -44.91 15.80
N ALA A 128 -35.54 -45.54 16.35
CA ALA A 128 -35.34 -46.96 16.66
C ALA A 128 -36.28 -47.61 17.69
N GLY A 129 -36.47 -48.92 17.51
CA GLY A 129 -36.46 -49.90 18.62
C GLY A 129 -37.51 -51.02 18.55
N GLY A 130 -37.06 -52.28 18.38
CA GLY A 130 -37.83 -53.44 18.86
C GLY A 130 -37.73 -54.75 18.07
N ASN A 131 -36.68 -55.53 18.34
CA ASN A 131 -36.52 -57.00 18.27
C ASN A 131 -37.61 -57.95 17.67
N ALA A 132 -37.10 -58.90 16.86
CA ALA A 132 -37.28 -60.37 16.93
C ALA A 132 -38.09 -61.13 15.84
N THR A 133 -37.33 -61.92 15.07
CA THR A 133 -37.52 -63.35 14.67
C THR A 133 -38.70 -63.79 13.80
N GLY A 134 -38.41 -64.42 12.65
CA GLY A 134 -39.28 -65.43 12.03
C GLY A 134 -39.06 -65.66 10.53
N SER A 135 -38.60 -66.86 10.16
CA SER A 135 -38.40 -67.39 8.80
C SER A 135 -39.67 -68.01 8.22
N ALA A 136 -39.88 -67.98 6.89
CA ALA A 136 -40.26 -69.14 6.04
C ALA A 136 -40.60 -68.75 4.58
N ASN A 137 -39.94 -69.44 3.61
CA ASN A 137 -40.44 -70.05 2.35
C ASN A 137 -41.37 -69.24 1.41
N GLU A 138 -41.35 -69.33 0.08
CA GLU A 138 -40.91 -70.35 -0.90
C GLU A 138 -41.19 -69.76 -2.31
N GLY A 139 -40.48 -70.18 -3.36
CA GLY A 139 -41.01 -70.09 -4.73
C GLY A 139 -40.02 -69.78 -5.85
N ALA A 140 -39.22 -70.77 -6.23
CA ALA A 140 -38.38 -70.74 -7.43
C ALA A 140 -39.20 -70.99 -8.71
N VAL A 141 -38.89 -70.28 -9.80
CA VAL A 141 -39.03 -70.83 -11.17
C VAL A 141 -37.85 -70.37 -12.02
N THR A 142 -37.04 -71.34 -12.42
CA THR A 142 -35.96 -71.25 -13.41
C THR A 142 -36.52 -71.62 -14.78
N ILE A 143 -36.19 -70.86 -15.83
CA ILE A 143 -36.42 -71.28 -17.22
C ILE A 143 -35.06 -71.62 -17.86
N ALA A 144 -34.93 -72.88 -18.26
CA ALA A 144 -33.77 -73.44 -18.93
C ALA A 144 -33.84 -73.21 -20.45
N TYR A 145 -32.69 -72.80 -20.99
CA TYR A 145 -32.36 -72.90 -22.41
C TYR A 145 -32.27 -74.37 -22.84
N ASN A 146 -32.70 -74.69 -24.06
CA ASN A 146 -32.13 -75.76 -24.89
C ASN A 146 -32.57 -75.62 -26.36
N TYR A 147 -31.58 -75.42 -27.25
CA TYR A 147 -31.70 -75.72 -28.68
C TYR A 147 -31.59 -77.23 -28.90
N PRO A 148 -32.29 -77.80 -29.88
CA PRO A 148 -31.57 -78.49 -30.95
C PRO A 148 -32.15 -78.34 -32.38
N GLU A 149 -31.31 -78.75 -33.31
CA GLU A 149 -31.26 -78.64 -34.78
C GLU A 149 -32.43 -79.17 -35.66
N VAL A 150 -32.51 -78.52 -36.84
CA VAL A 150 -32.63 -79.02 -38.24
C VAL A 150 -33.80 -79.93 -38.62
N LEU A 151 -34.55 -79.52 -39.66
CA LEU A 151 -34.79 -80.31 -40.89
C LEU A 151 -35.39 -79.41 -41.99
N ALA A 152 -34.71 -79.33 -43.13
CA ALA A 152 -35.26 -78.78 -44.36
C ALA A 152 -36.16 -79.82 -45.03
N SER A 153 -37.35 -79.41 -45.49
CA SER A 153 -38.09 -80.15 -46.50
C SER A 153 -38.87 -79.19 -47.39
N THR A 154 -38.65 -79.31 -48.70
CA THR A 154 -39.40 -78.64 -49.76
C THR A 154 -40.53 -79.55 -50.20
N ALA A 155 -41.77 -79.06 -50.11
CA ALA A 155 -42.93 -79.71 -50.73
C ALA A 155 -43.76 -78.64 -51.45
N PHE A 156 -43.56 -78.55 -52.77
CA PHE A 156 -44.51 -77.88 -53.65
C PHE A 156 -45.77 -78.74 -53.73
N ASP A 157 -46.93 -78.15 -53.43
CA ASP A 157 -48.21 -78.61 -53.93
C ASP A 157 -48.92 -77.44 -54.63
N THR A 158 -49.03 -77.54 -55.94
CA THR A 158 -49.81 -76.65 -56.80
C THR A 158 -51.25 -77.13 -56.86
N HIS A 159 -52.17 -76.36 -56.28
CA HIS A 159 -53.58 -76.40 -56.64
C HIS A 159 -54.07 -75.01 -57.00
N GLY A 160 -54.54 -74.87 -58.25
CA GLY A 160 -55.09 -73.64 -58.80
C GLY A 160 -56.55 -73.39 -58.43
N PHE A 161 -57.04 -72.27 -58.97
CA PHE A 161 -58.35 -71.61 -58.85
C PHE A 161 -58.47 -70.73 -57.59
N ASN A 162 -58.85 -69.45 -57.65
CA ASN A 162 -59.58 -68.70 -58.67
C ASN A 162 -59.25 -67.20 -58.48
N GLN A 163 -59.25 -66.42 -59.56
CA GLN A 163 -59.01 -64.98 -59.49
C GLN A 163 -60.09 -64.27 -58.66
N THR A 164 -59.65 -63.61 -57.59
CA THR A 164 -60.27 -62.36 -57.15
C THR A 164 -59.18 -61.31 -57.25
N PHE A 165 -59.29 -60.42 -58.25
CA PHE A 165 -58.54 -59.18 -58.23
C PHE A 165 -59.00 -58.38 -57.01
N SER A 166 -58.24 -58.46 -55.91
CA SER A 166 -58.32 -57.45 -54.86
C SER A 166 -57.50 -56.25 -55.33
N THR A 167 -58.09 -55.44 -56.19
CA THR A 167 -57.62 -54.07 -56.44
C THR A 167 -58.13 -53.18 -55.31
N THR A 168 -57.55 -53.35 -54.12
CA THR A 168 -57.52 -52.30 -53.10
C THR A 168 -56.27 -52.47 -52.23
N GLN A 169 -55.07 -52.43 -52.83
CA GLN A 169 -54.02 -51.69 -52.15
C GLN A 169 -54.34 -50.22 -52.38
N THR A 170 -55.15 -49.64 -51.50
CA THR A 170 -55.02 -48.21 -51.22
C THR A 170 -53.55 -48.03 -50.85
N PHE A 171 -52.77 -47.45 -51.76
CA PHE A 171 -51.62 -46.66 -51.34
C PHE A 171 -52.20 -45.49 -50.54
N VAL A 172 -52.61 -45.75 -49.29
CA VAL A 172 -52.57 -44.71 -48.28
C VAL A 172 -51.10 -44.41 -48.17
N ASN A 173 -50.65 -43.38 -48.87
CA ASN A 173 -49.42 -42.71 -48.50
C ASN A 173 -49.70 -42.26 -47.06
N PRO A 174 -49.12 -42.90 -46.02
CA PRO A 174 -49.44 -42.51 -44.66
C PRO A 174 -49.07 -41.04 -44.54
N LEU A 175 -49.97 -40.23 -43.98
CA LEU A 175 -49.68 -38.84 -43.65
C LEU A 175 -48.42 -38.85 -42.77
N ARG A 176 -47.30 -38.38 -43.33
CA ARG A 176 -46.07 -38.16 -42.58
C ARG A 176 -46.15 -36.76 -42.00
N PHE A 177 -46.01 -36.63 -40.69
CA PHE A 177 -45.84 -35.32 -40.07
C PHE A 177 -44.39 -34.86 -40.25
N ALA A 178 -44.17 -33.55 -40.18
CA ALA A 178 -42.82 -33.02 -40.16
C ALA A 178 -42.13 -33.49 -38.87
N ALA A 179 -40.92 -34.03 -38.99
CA ALA A 179 -40.20 -34.60 -37.85
C ALA A 179 -39.85 -33.51 -36.82
N GLY A 180 -39.40 -32.35 -37.27
CA GLY A 180 -38.80 -31.35 -36.38
C GLY A 180 -37.51 -31.87 -35.76
N GLY A 181 -37.12 -31.32 -34.60
CA GLY A 181 -35.93 -31.74 -33.87
C GLY A 181 -34.62 -31.15 -34.41
N GLU A 182 -34.68 -30.16 -35.29
CA GLU A 182 -33.51 -29.38 -35.68
C GLU A 182 -32.95 -28.61 -34.49
N SER A 183 -31.64 -28.35 -34.50
CA SER A 183 -30.98 -27.50 -33.50
C SER A 183 -30.33 -26.30 -34.20
N LEU A 184 -30.52 -25.11 -33.64
CA LEU A 184 -29.87 -23.87 -34.07
C LEU A 184 -29.04 -23.31 -32.92
N SER A 185 -27.88 -22.74 -33.25
CA SER A 185 -27.09 -21.97 -32.31
C SER A 185 -26.77 -20.61 -32.92
N SER A 186 -27.07 -19.53 -32.20
CA SER A 186 -26.67 -18.17 -32.53
C SER A 186 -25.65 -17.69 -31.50
N GLN A 187 -24.67 -16.91 -31.94
CA GLN A 187 -23.72 -16.26 -31.05
C GLN A 187 -23.62 -14.78 -31.42
N VAL A 188 -23.70 -13.91 -30.43
CA VAL A 188 -23.47 -12.47 -30.55
C VAL A 188 -22.49 -12.06 -29.45
N THR A 189 -21.68 -11.04 -29.70
CA THR A 189 -20.78 -10.46 -28.71
C THR A 189 -21.22 -9.03 -28.44
N GLU A 190 -21.12 -8.60 -27.20
CA GLU A 190 -21.36 -7.22 -26.76
C GLU A 190 -20.58 -6.21 -27.65
N GLY A 191 -21.19 -5.04 -27.85
CA GLY A 191 -20.55 -3.90 -28.51
C GLY A 191 -19.69 -3.12 -27.52
N SER A 192 -19.07 -2.02 -27.97
CA SER A 192 -18.33 -1.09 -27.12
C SER A 192 -19.07 0.25 -27.08
N LEU A 193 -19.23 0.80 -25.87
CA LEU A 193 -19.83 2.10 -25.64
C LEU A 193 -18.94 3.23 -26.15
N SER A 194 -17.63 3.16 -25.92
CA SER A 194 -16.68 4.18 -26.38
C SER A 194 -16.52 4.20 -27.91
N LEU A 195 -16.61 3.04 -28.57
CA LEU A 195 -16.55 2.93 -30.04
C LEU A 195 -17.92 3.06 -30.72
N GLY A 196 -19.01 3.11 -29.95
CA GLY A 196 -20.37 3.26 -30.46
C GLY A 196 -20.80 2.12 -31.38
N THR A 197 -20.41 0.88 -31.09
CA THR A 197 -20.68 -0.27 -31.98
C THR A 197 -22.05 -0.91 -31.76
N TYR A 198 -22.82 -0.52 -30.75
CA TYR A 198 -24.20 -0.98 -30.60
C TYR A 198 -25.14 -0.41 -31.69
N PRO A 199 -26.13 -1.19 -32.18
CA PRO A 199 -26.45 -2.57 -31.80
C PRO A 199 -25.58 -3.63 -32.50
N GLN A 200 -25.40 -4.78 -31.86
CA GLN A 200 -24.80 -5.98 -32.42
C GLN A 200 -25.90 -6.97 -32.85
N THR A 201 -25.71 -7.65 -33.97
CA THR A 201 -26.73 -8.56 -34.53
C THR A 201 -26.11 -9.86 -35.03
N SER A 202 -26.78 -10.97 -34.75
CA SER A 202 -26.45 -12.30 -35.28
C SER A 202 -27.69 -12.96 -35.85
N THR A 203 -27.54 -13.64 -36.99
CA THR A 203 -28.64 -14.30 -37.70
C THR A 203 -28.24 -15.71 -38.09
N VAL A 204 -29.06 -16.68 -37.68
CA VAL A 204 -28.90 -18.09 -38.05
C VAL A 204 -30.17 -18.59 -38.73
N THR A 205 -30.01 -19.35 -39.82
CA THR A 205 -31.13 -19.93 -40.58
C THR A 205 -30.94 -21.43 -40.71
N THR A 206 -32.01 -22.19 -40.50
CA THR A 206 -32.06 -23.63 -40.81
C THR A 206 -33.27 -23.96 -41.67
N LEU A 207 -33.20 -25.07 -42.41
CA LEU A 207 -34.32 -25.58 -43.22
C LEU A 207 -35.11 -26.61 -42.40
N ILE A 208 -36.40 -26.38 -42.21
CA ILE A 208 -37.31 -27.35 -41.58
C ILE A 208 -38.03 -28.11 -42.69
N THR A 209 -37.82 -29.42 -42.72
CA THR A 209 -38.36 -30.28 -43.79
C THR A 209 -39.80 -30.66 -43.49
N ALA A 210 -40.69 -30.46 -44.46
CA ALA A 210 -42.09 -30.78 -44.34
C ALA A 210 -42.36 -32.28 -44.55
N GLY A 211 -43.39 -32.79 -43.86
CA GLY A 211 -43.85 -34.17 -44.01
C GLY A 211 -44.64 -34.39 -45.32
N SER A 212 -45.93 -34.71 -45.21
CA SER A 212 -46.85 -34.89 -46.35
C SER A 212 -47.61 -33.63 -46.76
N LEU A 213 -47.73 -32.66 -45.87
CA LEU A 213 -48.34 -31.35 -46.13
C LEU A 213 -47.26 -30.25 -46.10
N ALA A 214 -47.55 -29.06 -46.60
CA ALA A 214 -46.62 -27.93 -46.54
C ALA A 214 -46.65 -27.33 -45.13
N LEU A 215 -45.51 -26.87 -44.64
CA LEU A 215 -45.45 -26.16 -43.36
C LEU A 215 -46.08 -24.77 -43.48
N LEU A 216 -46.69 -24.29 -42.38
CA LEU A 216 -47.30 -22.96 -42.29
C LEU A 216 -46.34 -22.00 -41.56
N PRO A 217 -45.65 -21.07 -42.25
CA PRO A 217 -44.61 -20.25 -41.61
C PRO A 217 -45.10 -19.41 -40.42
N ALA A 218 -46.29 -18.84 -40.53
CA ALA A 218 -46.89 -18.01 -39.47
C ALA A 218 -47.24 -18.80 -38.18
N SER A 219 -47.12 -20.13 -38.19
CA SER A 219 -47.35 -20.96 -37.00
C SER A 219 -46.08 -21.25 -36.19
N PHE A 220 -44.89 -20.85 -36.68
CA PHE A 220 -43.62 -21.09 -35.99
C PHE A 220 -43.36 -20.04 -34.91
N VAL A 221 -43.51 -20.46 -33.65
CA VAL A 221 -43.46 -19.62 -32.45
C VAL A 221 -42.79 -20.38 -31.28
N PRO A 222 -42.37 -19.70 -30.20
CA PRO A 222 -41.93 -20.37 -28.97
C PRO A 222 -42.97 -21.34 -28.41
N GLU A 223 -42.51 -22.49 -27.94
CA GLU A 223 -43.37 -23.43 -27.24
C GLU A 223 -43.86 -22.83 -25.92
N ALA A 224 -45.18 -22.81 -25.70
CA ALA A 224 -45.80 -22.03 -24.63
C ALA A 224 -45.35 -22.40 -23.20
N ALA A 225 -45.11 -23.70 -22.94
CA ALA A 225 -44.63 -24.16 -21.64
C ALA A 225 -43.18 -23.70 -21.38
N PHE A 226 -42.29 -23.88 -22.36
CA PHE A 226 -40.91 -23.42 -22.30
C PHE A 226 -40.80 -21.90 -22.22
N LEU A 227 -41.62 -21.17 -22.99
CA LEU A 227 -41.62 -19.72 -23.01
C LEU A 227 -41.91 -19.11 -21.63
N THR A 228 -42.83 -19.72 -20.87
CA THR A 228 -43.19 -19.21 -19.53
C THR A 228 -42.01 -19.33 -18.58
N SER A 229 -41.33 -20.47 -18.56
CA SER A 229 -40.13 -20.68 -17.73
C SER A 229 -38.96 -19.80 -18.18
N LEU A 230 -38.73 -19.72 -19.50
CA LEU A 230 -37.65 -18.89 -20.05
C LEU A 230 -37.83 -17.41 -19.68
N LEU A 231 -39.05 -16.87 -19.81
CA LEU A 231 -39.31 -15.48 -19.42
C LEU A 231 -39.14 -15.27 -17.92
N ALA A 232 -39.46 -16.26 -17.08
CA ALA A 232 -39.25 -16.13 -15.64
C ALA A 232 -37.77 -16.02 -15.29
N GLU A 233 -36.93 -16.88 -15.87
CA GLU A 233 -35.47 -16.85 -15.67
C GLU A 233 -34.85 -15.58 -16.26
N LEU A 234 -35.20 -15.20 -17.50
CA LEU A 234 -34.69 -13.95 -18.11
C LEU A 234 -35.00 -12.71 -17.26
N ASN A 235 -36.20 -12.61 -16.67
CA ASN A 235 -36.58 -11.49 -15.81
C ASN A 235 -35.93 -11.54 -14.41
N GLN A 236 -35.38 -12.69 -14.02
CA GLN A 236 -34.72 -12.89 -12.73
C GLN A 236 -33.21 -12.66 -12.84
N ASP A 237 -32.60 -13.18 -13.90
CA ASP A 237 -31.15 -13.37 -14.00
C ASP A 237 -30.45 -12.28 -14.80
N ILE A 238 -31.16 -11.56 -15.69
CA ILE A 238 -30.54 -10.62 -16.62
C ILE A 238 -30.71 -9.17 -16.12
N THR A 239 -29.57 -8.52 -15.90
CA THR A 239 -29.44 -7.10 -15.62
C THR A 239 -28.66 -6.39 -16.73
N SER A 240 -28.72 -5.07 -16.74
CA SER A 240 -27.98 -4.20 -17.65
C SER A 240 -27.60 -2.95 -16.88
N SER A 241 -26.30 -2.64 -16.78
CA SER A 241 -25.76 -1.61 -15.89
C SER A 241 -26.31 -1.70 -14.46
N GLY A 242 -26.41 -2.94 -13.94
CA GLY A 242 -26.89 -3.26 -12.59
C GLY A 242 -28.39 -3.10 -12.37
N GLN A 243 -29.19 -2.84 -13.41
CA GLN A 243 -30.64 -2.71 -13.31
C GLN A 243 -31.38 -3.87 -14.02
N PRO A 244 -32.48 -4.41 -13.46
CA PRO A 244 -33.22 -5.51 -14.07
C PRO A 244 -33.74 -5.18 -15.48
N VAL A 245 -33.62 -6.15 -16.39
CA VAL A 245 -34.19 -6.06 -17.74
C VAL A 245 -35.54 -6.79 -17.77
N VAL A 246 -36.58 -6.14 -18.29
CA VAL A 246 -37.93 -6.72 -18.34
C VAL A 246 -38.17 -7.40 -19.67
N PHE A 247 -38.28 -8.73 -19.64
CA PHE A 247 -38.52 -9.57 -20.81
C PHE A 247 -39.99 -9.91 -21.01
N ARG A 248 -40.44 -9.80 -22.27
CA ARG A 248 -41.76 -10.24 -22.73
C ARG A 248 -41.66 -10.91 -24.10
N TYR A 249 -42.66 -11.70 -24.45
CA TYR A 249 -42.87 -12.16 -25.82
C TYR A 249 -43.90 -11.28 -26.53
N ASP A 250 -43.52 -10.70 -27.66
CA ASP A 250 -44.40 -9.95 -28.54
C ASP A 250 -44.85 -10.82 -29.73
N ALA A 251 -46.10 -11.26 -29.67
CA ALA A 251 -46.71 -12.10 -30.71
C ALA A 251 -46.94 -11.35 -32.04
N ALA A 252 -46.99 -10.01 -32.05
CA ALA A 252 -47.17 -9.24 -33.28
C ALA A 252 -45.91 -9.24 -34.15
N THR A 253 -44.75 -9.25 -33.50
CA THR A 253 -43.42 -9.25 -34.13
C THR A 253 -42.72 -10.60 -34.03
N ASN A 254 -43.33 -11.61 -33.40
CA ASN A 254 -42.77 -12.94 -33.13
C ASN A 254 -41.37 -12.85 -32.50
N SER A 255 -41.23 -12.04 -31.44
CA SER A 255 -39.94 -11.71 -30.84
C SER A 255 -40.00 -11.76 -29.31
N ILE A 256 -38.94 -12.25 -28.68
CA ILE A 256 -38.69 -12.06 -27.24
C ILE A 256 -37.92 -10.75 -27.09
N ILE A 257 -38.45 -9.80 -26.32
CA ILE A 257 -37.92 -8.45 -26.18
C ILE A 257 -37.66 -8.17 -24.71
N GLY A 258 -36.40 -7.88 -24.37
CA GLY A 258 -35.96 -7.34 -23.09
C GLY A 258 -35.85 -5.83 -23.17
N GLU A 259 -36.52 -5.12 -22.27
CA GLU A 259 -36.49 -3.66 -22.19
C GLU A 259 -36.07 -3.17 -20.81
N GLN A 260 -35.31 -2.09 -20.79
CA GLN A 260 -34.96 -1.34 -19.60
C GLN A 260 -35.35 0.13 -19.84
N ASN A 261 -36.12 0.71 -18.91
CA ASN A 261 -36.59 2.10 -18.99
C ASN A 261 -37.27 2.47 -20.33
N GLY A 262 -37.94 1.51 -20.97
CA GLY A 262 -38.63 1.70 -22.25
C GLY A 262 -37.73 1.63 -23.50
N SER A 263 -36.44 1.30 -23.33
CA SER A 263 -35.49 1.06 -24.43
C SER A 263 -35.16 -0.42 -24.53
N THR A 264 -35.07 -0.96 -25.75
CA THR A 264 -34.72 -2.37 -25.98
C THR A 264 -33.26 -2.63 -25.64
N VAL A 265 -33.00 -3.66 -24.84
CA VAL A 265 -31.66 -4.17 -24.52
C VAL A 265 -31.34 -5.38 -25.40
N LEU A 266 -32.21 -6.40 -25.38
CA LEU A 266 -32.08 -7.62 -26.18
C LEU A 266 -33.36 -7.91 -26.95
N SER A 267 -33.22 -8.34 -28.21
CA SER A 267 -34.33 -8.84 -29.02
C SER A 267 -33.95 -10.15 -29.70
N ILE A 268 -34.76 -11.18 -29.55
CA ILE A 268 -34.62 -12.46 -30.25
C ILE A 268 -35.84 -12.62 -31.15
N ALA A 269 -35.68 -12.30 -32.43
CA ALA A 269 -36.74 -12.32 -33.43
C ALA A 269 -36.75 -13.64 -34.21
N ILE A 270 -37.93 -14.22 -34.37
CA ILE A 270 -38.14 -15.49 -35.06
C ILE A 270 -38.92 -15.23 -36.35
N SER A 271 -38.34 -15.57 -37.49
CA SER A 271 -39.01 -15.49 -38.79
C SER A 271 -38.97 -16.82 -39.51
N ALA A 272 -40.05 -17.11 -40.24
CA ALA A 272 -40.18 -18.32 -41.04
C ALA A 272 -40.64 -17.94 -42.44
N GLU A 273 -39.95 -18.46 -43.46
CA GLU A 273 -40.26 -18.21 -44.87
C GLU A 273 -40.43 -19.53 -45.62
N SER A 274 -41.51 -19.68 -46.39
CA SER A 274 -41.76 -20.91 -47.16
C SER A 274 -40.71 -21.14 -48.25
N VAL A 275 -40.20 -22.38 -48.32
CA VAL A 275 -39.34 -22.88 -49.41
C VAL A 275 -40.03 -24.07 -50.05
N GLY A 276 -40.92 -23.83 -51.01
CA GLY A 276 -41.75 -24.88 -51.58
C GLY A 276 -42.74 -25.43 -50.55
N ARG A 277 -42.55 -26.67 -50.09
CA ARG A 277 -43.34 -27.28 -49.00
C ARG A 277 -42.68 -27.14 -47.64
N ASP A 278 -41.37 -26.94 -47.63
CA ASP A 278 -40.50 -26.76 -46.46
C ASP A 278 -40.51 -25.28 -46.03
N LEU A 279 -39.74 -24.93 -45.00
CA LEU A 279 -39.51 -23.52 -44.65
C LEU A 279 -38.08 -23.27 -44.15
N ASN A 280 -37.59 -22.06 -44.38
CA ASN A 280 -36.41 -21.53 -43.71
C ASN A 280 -36.84 -20.86 -42.41
N LEU A 281 -36.33 -21.36 -41.29
CA LEU A 281 -36.52 -20.79 -39.97
C LEU A 281 -35.29 -19.97 -39.62
N THR A 282 -35.48 -18.69 -39.36
CA THR A 282 -34.42 -17.74 -39.06
C THR A 282 -34.61 -17.18 -37.67
N VAL A 283 -33.55 -17.22 -36.87
CA VAL A 283 -33.48 -16.56 -35.57
C VAL A 283 -32.49 -15.40 -35.71
N THR A 284 -32.95 -14.20 -35.38
CA THR A 284 -32.12 -12.98 -35.36
C THR A 284 -32.03 -12.47 -33.93
N THR A 285 -30.84 -12.48 -33.37
CA THR A 285 -30.55 -11.90 -32.06
C THR A 285 -29.94 -10.52 -32.26
N THR A 286 -30.54 -9.50 -31.64
CA THR A 286 -30.04 -8.12 -31.65
C THR A 286 -29.83 -7.65 -30.22
N LEU A 287 -28.59 -7.33 -29.88
CA LEU A 287 -28.19 -6.71 -28.64
C LEU A 287 -27.99 -5.21 -28.88
N SER A 288 -28.74 -4.36 -28.19
CA SER A 288 -28.80 -2.92 -28.45
C SER A 288 -28.24 -2.07 -27.30
N GLN A 289 -28.08 -2.66 -26.13
CA GLN A 289 -27.46 -2.10 -24.94
C GLN A 289 -26.67 -3.21 -24.23
N PRO A 290 -25.75 -2.86 -23.32
CA PRO A 290 -24.96 -3.84 -22.57
C PRO A 290 -25.84 -4.74 -21.71
N ILE A 291 -25.39 -5.96 -21.43
CA ILE A 291 -25.98 -6.88 -20.46
C ILE A 291 -24.89 -7.29 -19.48
N ASP A 292 -25.22 -7.40 -18.20
CA ASP A 292 -24.25 -7.77 -17.19
C ASP A 292 -24.03 -9.30 -17.18
N HIS A 293 -22.78 -9.74 -17.31
CA HIS A 293 -22.39 -11.17 -17.29
C HIS A 293 -22.15 -11.69 -15.87
N LEU A 294 -22.99 -11.26 -14.93
CA LEU A 294 -22.90 -11.68 -13.54
C LEU A 294 -23.29 -13.16 -13.37
N PRO A 295 -22.52 -13.99 -12.65
CA PRO A 295 -22.86 -15.40 -12.46
C PRO A 295 -24.26 -15.57 -11.86
N SER A 296 -25.17 -16.24 -12.58
CA SER A 296 -26.46 -16.67 -12.04
C SER A 296 -26.31 -18.01 -11.31
N VAL A 297 -27.04 -18.17 -10.20
CA VAL A 297 -27.01 -19.34 -9.32
C VAL A 297 -27.84 -20.54 -9.83
N GLY A 298 -28.08 -20.68 -11.14
CA GLY A 298 -28.99 -21.69 -11.69
C GLY A 298 -28.52 -22.38 -12.98
N GLY A 299 -28.68 -23.71 -13.06
CA GLY A 299 -28.52 -24.51 -14.29
C GLY A 299 -29.77 -24.56 -15.17
N GLY A 300 -30.42 -23.41 -15.39
CA GLY A 300 -31.71 -23.25 -16.05
C GLY A 300 -31.66 -23.13 -17.59
N LEU A 301 -32.73 -22.61 -18.17
CA LEU A 301 -32.82 -22.18 -19.58
C LEU A 301 -31.98 -20.93 -19.87
N VAL A 302 -31.70 -20.11 -18.85
CA VAL A 302 -30.70 -19.04 -18.87
C VAL A 302 -29.55 -19.48 -17.97
N SER A 303 -28.34 -19.49 -18.52
CA SER A 303 -27.14 -19.86 -17.77
C SER A 303 -26.02 -18.87 -18.09
N ILE A 304 -25.22 -18.54 -17.08
CA ILE A 304 -24.12 -17.59 -17.19
C ILE A 304 -22.88 -18.33 -16.72
N SER A 305 -21.90 -18.52 -17.61
CA SER A 305 -20.69 -19.31 -17.35
C SER A 305 -19.47 -18.53 -17.79
N GLY A 306 -18.82 -17.86 -16.84
CA GLY A 306 -17.82 -16.83 -17.16
C GLY A 306 -18.46 -15.79 -18.08
N ASP A 307 -17.72 -15.42 -19.10
CA ASP A 307 -18.01 -14.36 -20.07
C ASP A 307 -19.09 -14.74 -21.10
N GLN A 308 -20.00 -15.69 -20.81
CA GLN A 308 -21.05 -16.07 -21.74
C GLN A 308 -22.38 -16.34 -21.07
N ILE A 309 -23.41 -15.67 -21.58
CA ILE A 309 -24.81 -15.93 -21.28
C ILE A 309 -25.37 -16.86 -22.36
N SER A 310 -25.94 -17.99 -21.97
CA SER A 310 -26.58 -18.95 -22.86
C SER A 310 -28.07 -19.05 -22.57
N ILE A 311 -28.89 -18.76 -23.59
CA ILE A 311 -30.35 -18.76 -23.53
C ILE A 311 -30.88 -19.90 -24.41
N ALA A 312 -31.57 -20.86 -23.79
CA ALA A 312 -32.22 -21.98 -24.45
C ALA A 312 -33.70 -21.69 -24.74
N LEU A 313 -34.12 -21.93 -25.97
CA LEU A 313 -35.47 -21.72 -26.48
C LEU A 313 -35.93 -22.92 -27.30
N GLN A 314 -37.18 -23.34 -27.14
CA GLN A 314 -37.82 -24.34 -27.99
C GLN A 314 -38.90 -23.72 -28.87
N LEU A 315 -38.86 -24.04 -30.16
CA LEU A 315 -39.84 -23.57 -31.14
C LEU A 315 -40.73 -24.71 -31.61
N THR A 316 -42.00 -24.42 -31.82
CA THR A 316 -42.99 -25.34 -32.39
C THR A 316 -43.66 -24.72 -33.60
N GLY A 317 -44.32 -25.53 -34.41
CA GLY A 317 -45.00 -25.09 -35.62
C GLY A 317 -45.94 -26.15 -36.16
N THR A 318 -46.74 -25.78 -37.16
CA THR A 318 -47.76 -26.64 -37.76
C THR A 318 -47.66 -26.70 -39.29
N ASP A 319 -48.21 -27.76 -39.86
CA ASP A 319 -48.50 -27.83 -41.29
C ASP A 319 -49.77 -27.04 -41.68
N SER A 320 -50.04 -26.96 -42.98
CA SER A 320 -51.20 -26.26 -43.55
C SER A 320 -52.56 -26.78 -43.07
N ASN A 321 -52.61 -27.92 -42.37
CA ASN A 321 -53.82 -28.52 -41.80
C ASN A 321 -53.79 -28.52 -40.25
N GLY A 322 -52.85 -27.80 -39.64
CA GLY A 322 -52.75 -27.63 -38.20
C GLY A 322 -52.10 -28.79 -37.44
N ASN A 323 -51.46 -29.75 -38.14
CA ASN A 323 -50.71 -30.80 -37.43
C ASN A 323 -49.37 -30.25 -36.97
N VAL A 324 -49.04 -30.42 -35.68
CA VAL A 324 -47.77 -29.99 -35.09
C VAL A 324 -46.59 -30.82 -35.61
N ILE A 325 -45.40 -30.22 -35.64
CA ILE A 325 -44.14 -30.95 -35.81
C ILE A 325 -43.95 -31.96 -34.66
N GLN A 326 -43.25 -33.07 -34.92
CA GLN A 326 -43.17 -34.19 -33.96
C GLN A 326 -42.20 -33.93 -32.80
N ALA A 327 -41.11 -33.21 -33.05
CA ALA A 327 -40.16 -32.75 -32.05
C ALA A 327 -39.98 -31.22 -32.17
N PRO A 328 -39.87 -30.50 -31.04
CA PRO A 328 -39.58 -29.07 -31.07
C PRO A 328 -38.21 -28.82 -31.69
N ILE A 329 -38.00 -27.58 -32.12
CA ILE A 329 -36.74 -27.10 -32.65
C ILE A 329 -35.98 -26.41 -31.52
N ASP A 330 -34.80 -26.92 -31.18
CA ASP A 330 -33.97 -26.37 -30.12
C ASP A 330 -33.16 -25.18 -30.65
N VAL A 331 -33.18 -24.06 -29.93
CA VAL A 331 -32.42 -22.86 -30.24
C VAL A 331 -31.60 -22.47 -29.03
N VAL A 332 -30.30 -22.30 -29.21
CA VAL A 332 -29.41 -21.72 -28.20
C VAL A 332 -28.91 -20.37 -28.68
N VAL A 333 -29.11 -19.33 -27.88
CA VAL A 333 -28.54 -18.00 -28.11
C VAL A 333 -27.44 -17.77 -27.08
N ALA A 334 -26.20 -17.72 -27.56
CA ALA A 334 -25.04 -17.34 -26.76
C ALA A 334 -24.73 -15.85 -26.93
N ILE A 335 -24.58 -15.15 -25.81
CA ILE A 335 -24.16 -13.74 -25.75
C ILE A 335 -22.80 -13.74 -25.04
N ASN A 336 -21.73 -13.51 -25.80
CA ASN A 336 -20.41 -13.36 -25.22
C ASN A 336 -20.27 -11.95 -24.66
N ASP A 337 -19.57 -11.87 -23.54
CA ASP A 337 -19.09 -10.64 -22.97
C ASP A 337 -18.18 -9.91 -23.97
N GLY A 338 -18.08 -8.61 -23.79
CA GLY A 338 -17.30 -7.74 -24.64
C GLY A 338 -15.96 -7.38 -24.04
N SER A 339 -15.63 -6.10 -24.05
CA SER A 339 -14.32 -5.63 -23.60
C SER A 339 -14.46 -4.93 -22.26
N ALA A 340 -13.59 -5.26 -21.31
CA ALA A 340 -13.40 -4.52 -20.06
C ALA A 340 -13.05 -3.03 -20.31
N PRO A 341 -13.27 -2.15 -19.32
CA PRO A 341 -12.81 -0.76 -19.37
C PRO A 341 -11.29 -0.68 -19.44
N VAL A 342 -10.79 0.43 -19.97
CA VAL A 342 -9.35 0.71 -20.05
C VAL A 342 -9.05 2.01 -19.34
N MET A 343 -8.19 1.94 -18.32
CA MET A 343 -7.65 3.11 -17.62
C MET A 343 -6.53 3.76 -18.45
N VAL A 344 -6.46 5.09 -18.37
CA VAL A 344 -5.33 5.89 -18.86
C VAL A 344 -4.57 6.42 -17.64
N ASP A 345 -3.26 6.61 -17.78
CA ASP A 345 -2.45 7.23 -16.74
C ASP A 345 -2.84 8.70 -16.54
N GLU A 346 -3.00 9.09 -15.28
CA GLU A 346 -3.35 10.46 -14.91
C GLU A 346 -2.11 11.36 -14.86
N PRO A 347 -2.26 12.68 -15.12
CA PRO A 347 -1.18 13.62 -14.92
C PRO A 347 -0.77 13.66 -13.44
N THR A 348 0.53 13.81 -13.18
CA THR A 348 1.02 14.00 -11.81
C THR A 348 0.45 15.27 -11.21
N LEU A 349 -0.12 15.14 -10.01
CA LEU A 349 -0.59 16.26 -9.20
C LEU A 349 0.42 16.53 -8.10
N SER A 350 0.55 17.78 -7.66
CA SER A 350 1.51 18.15 -6.61
C SER A 350 0.81 18.81 -5.42
N LEU A 351 1.24 18.46 -4.22
CA LEU A 351 0.93 19.13 -2.96
C LEU A 351 2.24 19.52 -2.27
N ASN A 352 2.17 20.46 -1.34
CA ASN A 352 3.32 20.89 -0.56
C ASN A 352 3.02 20.75 0.92
N GLU A 353 4.00 20.26 1.68
CA GLU A 353 3.90 20.13 3.12
C GLU A 353 3.95 21.47 3.83
N ASN A 354 4.49 22.52 3.20
CA ASN A 354 4.56 23.85 3.80
C ASN A 354 3.17 24.48 4.02
N ASP A 355 2.15 23.97 3.31
CA ASP A 355 0.75 24.32 3.45
C ASP A 355 0.06 23.61 4.62
N LEU A 356 0.71 22.64 5.26
CA LEU A 356 0.18 22.00 6.46
C LEU A 356 0.02 23.02 7.60
N PRO A 357 -0.85 22.79 8.59
CA PRO A 357 -1.10 23.76 9.66
C PRO A 357 0.15 24.17 10.47
N ALA A 358 1.18 23.33 10.50
CA ALA A 358 2.47 23.59 11.14
C ALA A 358 3.56 24.05 10.17
N GLY A 359 3.28 24.07 8.87
CA GLY A 359 4.25 24.38 7.83
C GLY A 359 4.58 25.87 7.69
N SER A 360 5.55 26.16 6.82
CA SER A 360 6.20 27.46 6.72
C SER A 360 5.37 28.58 6.08
N ASP A 361 4.35 28.27 5.26
CA ASP A 361 3.50 29.27 4.61
C ASP A 361 1.99 29.03 4.75
N GLY A 362 1.53 27.79 5.01
CA GLY A 362 0.19 27.43 5.49
C GLY A 362 -0.98 28.00 4.69
N ALA A 363 -0.79 28.32 3.40
CA ALA A 363 -1.64 29.25 2.67
C ALA A 363 -2.39 28.64 1.47
N ASP A 364 -1.86 27.58 0.86
CA ASP A 364 -2.46 26.92 -0.29
C ASP A 364 -3.25 25.66 0.08
N SER A 365 -3.86 25.04 -0.93
CA SER A 365 -4.79 23.93 -0.76
C SER A 365 -4.04 22.61 -0.56
N LEU A 366 -4.28 21.95 0.57
CA LEU A 366 -3.85 20.57 0.84
C LEU A 366 -4.69 19.51 0.11
N THR A 367 -5.50 19.93 -0.87
CA THR A 367 -6.41 19.06 -1.62
C THR A 367 -6.19 19.23 -3.10
N VAL A 368 -6.01 18.09 -3.79
CA VAL A 368 -6.07 18.00 -5.25
C VAL A 368 -7.22 17.11 -5.66
N SER A 369 -7.77 17.36 -6.85
CA SER A 369 -8.88 16.58 -7.39
C SER A 369 -8.76 16.46 -8.90
N GLY A 370 -9.31 15.39 -9.44
CA GLY A 370 -9.27 15.10 -10.87
C GLY A 370 -10.44 14.24 -11.32
N GLN A 371 -10.36 13.79 -12.56
CA GLN A 371 -11.34 12.93 -13.22
C GLN A 371 -10.56 11.91 -14.04
N PHE A 372 -10.81 10.62 -13.81
CA PHE A 372 -10.14 9.59 -14.58
C PHE A 372 -10.55 9.64 -16.06
N ASP A 373 -9.57 9.61 -16.96
CA ASP A 373 -9.83 9.38 -18.38
C ASP A 373 -9.96 7.87 -18.62
N THR A 374 -11.19 7.37 -18.57
CA THR A 374 -11.48 5.94 -18.71
C THR A 374 -12.16 5.67 -20.04
N GLN A 375 -11.55 4.82 -20.86
CA GLN A 375 -12.17 4.37 -22.09
C GLN A 375 -13.17 3.26 -21.73
N LEU A 376 -14.46 3.58 -21.88
CA LEU A 376 -15.52 2.61 -21.62
C LEU A 376 -15.39 1.42 -22.55
N GLY A 377 -15.53 0.24 -21.96
CA GLY A 377 -15.57 -1.02 -22.64
C GLY A 377 -16.94 -1.29 -23.24
N SER A 378 -17.47 -2.47 -22.91
CA SER A 378 -18.80 -2.91 -23.28
C SER A 378 -19.89 -2.40 -22.35
N ASP A 379 -19.55 -2.14 -21.09
CA ASP A 379 -20.45 -1.50 -20.11
C ASP A 379 -19.86 -0.20 -19.52
N GLN A 380 -20.66 0.45 -18.69
CA GLN A 380 -20.29 1.58 -17.87
C GLN A 380 -19.48 1.12 -16.66
N VAL A 381 -18.52 1.95 -16.25
CA VAL A 381 -17.78 1.73 -15.01
C VAL A 381 -18.75 1.86 -13.82
N ALA A 382 -18.79 0.82 -12.99
CA ALA A 382 -19.56 0.77 -11.76
C ALA A 382 -18.78 1.38 -10.58
N SER A 383 -17.46 1.17 -10.50
CA SER A 383 -16.61 1.77 -9.47
C SER A 383 -15.12 1.82 -9.81
N TYR A 384 -14.38 2.62 -9.05
CA TYR A 384 -12.93 2.68 -9.08
C TYR A 384 -12.37 2.21 -7.72
N GLN A 385 -11.21 1.57 -7.76
CA GLN A 385 -10.50 1.15 -6.55
C GLN A 385 -8.99 1.06 -6.80
N ILE A 386 -8.20 1.09 -5.73
CA ILE A 386 -6.80 0.67 -5.81
C ILE A 386 -6.74 -0.80 -6.20
N ASP A 387 -5.86 -1.16 -7.14
CA ASP A 387 -5.69 -2.53 -7.63
C ASP A 387 -5.42 -3.49 -6.45
N PRO A 388 -6.36 -4.41 -6.15
CA PRO A 388 -6.22 -5.32 -5.01
C PRO A 388 -5.11 -6.36 -5.23
N ASN A 389 -4.65 -6.55 -6.47
CA ASN A 389 -3.57 -7.47 -6.81
C ASN A 389 -2.19 -6.80 -6.78
N SER A 390 -2.15 -5.47 -6.64
CA SER A 390 -0.90 -4.74 -6.51
C SER A 390 -0.28 -4.97 -5.13
N ALA A 391 1.05 -5.06 -5.09
CA ALA A 391 1.76 -4.99 -3.81
C ALA A 391 1.47 -3.63 -3.15
N ASN A 392 1.47 -3.57 -1.82
CA ASN A 392 1.16 -2.35 -1.05
C ASN A 392 1.80 -1.10 -1.70
N PRO A 393 1.00 -0.21 -2.33
CA PRO A 393 1.53 0.86 -3.18
C PRO A 393 2.24 1.96 -2.42
N ILE A 394 2.11 1.98 -1.08
CA ILE A 394 2.76 2.95 -0.20
C ILE A 394 3.80 2.31 0.72
N ALA A 395 4.25 1.10 0.39
CA ALA A 395 5.26 0.41 1.18
C ALA A 395 6.56 1.23 1.28
N GLY A 396 7.04 1.40 2.50
CA GLY A 396 8.29 2.11 2.79
C GLY A 396 8.12 3.61 3.05
N LEU A 397 6.93 4.18 2.85
CA LEU A 397 6.64 5.54 3.32
C LEU A 397 6.64 5.57 4.85
N THR A 398 7.26 6.60 5.42
CA THR A 398 7.25 6.87 6.85
C THR A 398 6.78 8.30 7.12
N SER A 399 6.33 8.55 8.35
CA SER A 399 5.95 9.87 8.84
C SER A 399 6.37 9.98 10.30
N GLN A 400 7.31 10.87 10.57
CA GLN A 400 8.04 10.98 11.82
C GLN A 400 8.56 9.61 12.27
N GLY A 401 9.18 8.87 11.33
CA GLY A 401 9.85 7.59 11.56
C GLY A 401 8.92 6.39 11.74
N GLU A 402 7.61 6.60 11.79
CA GLU A 402 6.60 5.55 11.86
C GLU A 402 6.11 5.19 10.46
N ALA A 403 5.89 3.89 10.19
CA ALA A 403 5.42 3.44 8.89
C ALA A 403 4.01 3.99 8.58
N VAL A 404 3.82 4.48 7.35
CA VAL A 404 2.50 4.87 6.86
C VAL A 404 1.74 3.62 6.43
N ILE A 405 0.54 3.45 6.96
CA ILE A 405 -0.33 2.30 6.72
C ILE A 405 -1.60 2.80 6.04
N LEU A 406 -1.92 2.22 4.89
CA LEU A 406 -3.19 2.44 4.21
C LEU A 406 -4.23 1.51 4.84
N GLY A 407 -5.28 2.09 5.41
CA GLY A 407 -6.40 1.32 5.95
C GLY A 407 -7.24 0.65 4.85
N GLU A 408 -8.03 -0.33 5.24
CA GLU A 408 -9.06 -0.91 4.37
C GLU A 408 -10.03 0.17 3.88
N PRO A 409 -10.49 0.10 2.61
CA PRO A 409 -11.40 1.09 2.08
C PRO A 409 -12.73 1.09 2.85
N THR A 410 -13.22 2.29 3.14
CA THR A 410 -14.57 2.50 3.67
C THR A 410 -15.49 2.99 2.55
N PHE A 411 -16.79 2.73 2.70
CA PHE A 411 -17.80 3.23 1.76
C PHE A 411 -18.63 4.32 2.44
N ILE A 412 -18.48 5.56 1.96
CA ILE A 412 -19.18 6.73 2.48
C ILE A 412 -19.99 7.32 1.33
N ASP A 413 -21.31 7.36 1.47
CA ASP A 413 -22.24 7.88 0.45
C ASP A 413 -22.06 7.24 -0.96
N GLY A 414 -21.63 5.98 -1.02
CA GLY A 414 -21.36 5.25 -2.26
C GLY A 414 -19.96 5.44 -2.82
N ASN A 415 -19.12 6.27 -2.18
CA ASN A 415 -17.75 6.54 -2.59
C ASN A 415 -16.77 5.69 -1.79
N ARG A 416 -15.66 5.31 -2.42
CA ARG A 416 -14.62 4.46 -1.82
C ARG A 416 -13.53 5.36 -1.22
N VAL A 417 -13.33 5.30 0.09
CA VAL A 417 -12.42 6.19 0.83
C VAL A 417 -11.30 5.39 1.48
N TYR A 418 -10.06 5.73 1.15
CA TYR A 418 -8.84 5.18 1.72
C TYR A 418 -8.20 6.21 2.65
N GLN A 419 -7.97 5.81 3.90
CA GLN A 419 -7.29 6.64 4.89
C GLN A 419 -5.91 6.06 5.18
N ALA A 420 -4.86 6.86 5.01
CA ALA A 420 -3.51 6.51 5.43
C ALA A 420 -3.20 7.13 6.79
N THR A 421 -2.56 6.33 7.65
CA THR A 421 -2.19 6.74 9.01
C THR A 421 -0.78 6.30 9.39
N ALA A 422 -0.12 7.06 10.26
CA ALA A 422 1.17 6.70 10.85
C ALA A 422 1.19 7.05 12.34
N GLY A 423 1.50 6.08 13.21
CA GLY A 423 1.46 6.27 14.66
C GLY A 423 0.07 6.71 15.20
N GLY A 424 -1.01 6.43 14.46
CA GLY A 424 -2.38 6.86 14.81
C GLY A 424 -2.76 8.28 14.37
N ARG A 425 -1.91 8.96 13.59
CA ARG A 425 -2.19 10.26 12.96
C ARG A 425 -2.61 10.07 11.52
N ASP A 426 -3.55 10.89 11.05
CA ASP A 426 -3.96 10.91 9.65
C ASP A 426 -2.88 11.58 8.79
N ILE A 427 -2.43 10.91 7.73
CA ILE A 427 -1.36 11.40 6.84
C ILE A 427 -1.94 11.88 5.52
N PHE A 428 -2.77 11.06 4.87
CA PHE A 428 -3.52 11.47 3.70
C PHE A 428 -4.79 10.65 3.53
N GLN A 429 -5.72 11.18 2.74
CA GLN A 429 -6.96 10.52 2.37
C GLN A 429 -7.15 10.55 0.85
N LEU A 430 -7.52 9.41 0.27
CA LEU A 430 -7.96 9.30 -1.12
C LEU A 430 -9.44 8.92 -1.17
N THR A 431 -10.24 9.71 -1.87
CA THR A 431 -11.64 9.41 -2.18
C THR A 431 -11.78 9.14 -3.67
N LEU A 432 -12.37 8.00 -4.02
CA LEU A 432 -12.71 7.60 -5.39
C LEU A 432 -14.23 7.52 -5.52
N ASN A 433 -14.78 8.29 -6.46
CA ASN A 433 -16.21 8.34 -6.71
C ASN A 433 -16.56 7.48 -7.93
N ALA A 434 -17.78 6.94 -7.97
CA ALA A 434 -18.25 6.10 -9.08
C ALA A 434 -18.33 6.86 -10.43
N ASP A 435 -18.44 8.18 -10.42
CA ASP A 435 -18.45 9.01 -11.63
C ASP A 435 -17.05 9.24 -12.24
N GLY A 436 -16.00 8.66 -11.65
CA GLY A 436 -14.60 8.82 -12.08
C GLY A 436 -13.91 10.02 -11.45
N SER A 437 -14.62 10.83 -10.67
CA SER A 437 -14.00 11.92 -9.91
C SER A 437 -13.21 11.37 -8.73
N TYR A 438 -12.07 11.98 -8.44
CA TYR A 438 -11.26 11.61 -7.29
C TYR A 438 -10.75 12.84 -6.55
N GLN A 439 -10.46 12.66 -5.27
CA GLN A 439 -9.90 13.68 -4.40
C GLN A 439 -8.81 13.08 -3.52
N PHE A 440 -7.68 13.75 -3.46
CA PHE A 440 -6.59 13.43 -2.54
C PHE A 440 -6.38 14.61 -1.58
N VAL A 441 -6.31 14.32 -0.29
CA VAL A 441 -6.11 15.31 0.78
C VAL A 441 -4.86 14.94 1.57
N LEU A 442 -3.87 15.83 1.62
CA LEU A 442 -2.74 15.72 2.53
C LEU A 442 -3.14 16.25 3.91
N GLN A 443 -2.81 15.52 4.97
CA GLN A 443 -3.27 15.80 6.34
C GLN A 443 -2.13 15.81 7.36
N GLY A 444 -1.01 15.17 7.04
CA GLY A 444 0.19 15.13 7.86
C GLY A 444 1.44 15.00 6.98
N THR A 445 2.60 15.09 7.62
CA THR A 445 3.91 15.04 6.94
C THR A 445 4.28 13.63 6.53
N LEU A 446 5.11 13.53 5.51
CA LEU A 446 5.81 12.33 5.06
C LEU A 446 7.30 12.60 5.21
N ASP A 447 8.06 11.58 5.62
CA ASP A 447 9.51 11.72 5.71
C ASP A 447 10.12 11.59 4.31
N HIS A 448 10.92 12.57 3.92
CA HIS A 448 11.62 12.55 2.65
C HIS A 448 12.98 11.88 2.78
N ALA A 449 13.54 11.46 1.66
CA ALA A 449 14.90 10.94 1.66
C ALA A 449 15.88 12.10 1.88
N ALA A 450 16.90 11.92 2.73
CA ALA A 450 17.90 12.94 3.00
C ALA A 450 18.43 13.65 1.73
N GLY A 451 18.22 14.97 1.64
CA GLY A 451 18.60 15.79 0.50
C GLY A 451 17.66 15.72 -0.71
N SER A 452 16.45 15.20 -0.55
CA SER A 452 15.37 15.17 -1.56
C SER A 452 14.23 16.09 -1.13
N ASP A 453 13.80 16.97 -2.03
CA ASP A 453 12.77 17.98 -1.73
C ASP A 453 11.40 17.57 -2.27
N ALA A 454 11.28 16.33 -2.76
CA ALA A 454 10.06 15.78 -3.32
C ALA A 454 9.97 14.26 -3.11
N LEU A 455 8.74 13.79 -2.93
CA LEU A 455 8.37 12.39 -2.79
C LEU A 455 7.15 12.09 -3.67
N THR A 456 7.16 11.00 -4.44
CA THR A 456 6.00 10.63 -5.28
C THR A 456 5.30 9.40 -4.74
N ILE A 457 3.99 9.52 -4.50
CA ILE A 457 3.07 8.43 -4.19
C ILE A 457 2.44 7.96 -5.50
N SER A 458 2.65 6.70 -5.87
CA SER A 458 2.09 6.10 -7.08
C SER A 458 1.01 5.07 -6.73
N LEU A 459 -0.24 5.42 -6.96
CA LEU A 459 -1.39 4.57 -6.64
C LEU A 459 -1.91 3.88 -7.92
N PRO A 460 -1.89 2.53 -8.01
CA PRO A 460 -2.45 1.81 -9.14
C PRO A 460 -3.97 1.74 -9.00
N ILE A 461 -4.71 2.37 -9.91
CA ILE A 461 -6.16 2.43 -9.89
C ILE A 461 -6.72 1.55 -11.01
N VAL A 462 -7.73 0.74 -10.69
CA VAL A 462 -8.51 -0.03 -11.66
C VAL A 462 -9.95 0.50 -11.72
N ALA A 463 -10.53 0.47 -12.92
CA ALA A 463 -11.96 0.62 -13.14
C ALA A 463 -12.61 -0.77 -13.16
N ILE A 464 -13.81 -0.85 -12.58
CA ILE A 464 -14.63 -2.07 -12.53
C ILE A 464 -16.01 -1.72 -13.05
N ASP A 465 -16.50 -2.41 -14.08
CA ASP A 465 -17.83 -2.28 -14.67
C ASP A 465 -18.86 -3.23 -14.04
N TYR A 466 -20.07 -3.29 -14.60
CA TYR A 466 -21.24 -3.93 -13.96
C TYR A 466 -21.30 -5.45 -14.13
N ASP A 467 -20.47 -6.03 -14.98
CA ASP A 467 -20.16 -7.46 -15.10
C ASP A 467 -19.02 -7.90 -14.15
N ASN A 468 -18.41 -6.95 -13.43
CA ASN A 468 -17.21 -7.09 -12.60
C ASN A 468 -15.91 -7.35 -13.37
N ASP A 469 -15.85 -7.02 -14.65
CA ASP A 469 -14.58 -6.94 -15.34
C ASP A 469 -13.70 -5.83 -14.75
N SER A 470 -12.38 -6.04 -14.79
CA SER A 470 -11.43 -5.08 -14.23
C SER A 470 -10.43 -4.65 -15.30
N SER A 471 -10.22 -3.34 -15.38
CA SER A 471 -9.20 -2.77 -16.26
C SER A 471 -7.80 -3.19 -15.83
N ALA A 472 -6.83 -3.09 -16.75
CA ALA A 472 -5.43 -2.93 -16.33
C ALA A 472 -5.29 -1.68 -15.44
N PRO A 473 -4.35 -1.65 -14.47
CA PRO A 473 -4.19 -0.51 -13.58
C PRO A 473 -3.62 0.71 -14.31
N GLY A 474 -4.24 1.87 -14.12
CA GLY A 474 -3.68 3.18 -14.44
C GLY A 474 -2.97 3.80 -13.23
N SER A 475 -1.98 4.65 -13.47
CA SER A 475 -1.20 5.28 -12.40
C SER A 475 -1.77 6.64 -11.99
N LEU A 476 -2.16 6.78 -10.72
CA LEU A 476 -2.40 8.07 -10.08
C LEU A 476 -1.17 8.48 -9.27
N ASN A 477 -0.44 9.48 -9.78
CA ASN A 477 0.79 9.98 -9.14
C ASN A 477 0.54 11.29 -8.39
N ILE A 478 0.88 11.31 -7.10
CA ILE A 478 0.84 12.50 -6.25
C ILE A 478 2.27 12.81 -5.80
N GLU A 479 2.81 13.94 -6.22
CA GLU A 479 4.08 14.48 -5.75
C GLU A 479 3.85 15.34 -4.50
N ILE A 480 4.60 15.07 -3.44
CA ILE A 480 4.58 15.80 -2.18
C ILE A 480 5.91 16.55 -2.08
N GLN A 481 5.86 17.88 -2.10
CA GLN A 481 7.03 18.74 -1.91
C GLN A 481 7.28 18.97 -0.42
N ASP A 482 8.54 18.93 -0.06
CA ASP A 482 9.01 19.02 1.32
C ASP A 482 8.96 20.45 1.90
N ASP A 483 8.88 20.57 3.23
CA ASP A 483 8.94 21.83 3.97
C ASP A 483 10.15 21.93 4.90
N LYS A 484 11.24 22.46 4.35
CA LYS A 484 12.51 22.56 5.07
C LYS A 484 12.51 23.61 6.18
N PRO A 485 13.25 23.38 7.29
CA PRO A 485 13.45 24.36 8.32
C PRO A 485 14.26 25.54 7.80
N VAL A 486 13.98 26.73 8.35
CA VAL A 486 14.71 27.96 8.03
C VAL A 486 15.03 28.72 9.31
N ILE A 487 16.31 28.96 9.58
CA ILE A 487 16.74 29.86 10.66
C ILE A 487 16.92 31.28 10.09
N THR A 488 16.06 32.20 10.50
CA THR A 488 16.02 33.58 9.98
C THR A 488 16.72 34.59 10.89
N GLY A 489 16.99 34.24 12.15
CA GLY A 489 17.57 35.17 13.11
C GLY A 489 18.23 34.49 14.31
N VAL A 490 19.18 35.20 14.90
CA VAL A 490 19.90 34.84 16.12
C VAL A 490 20.31 36.12 16.85
N GLU A 491 20.17 36.13 18.18
CA GLU A 491 20.61 37.26 19.00
C GLU A 491 22.11 37.11 19.35
N PRO A 492 22.97 38.11 19.04
CA PRO A 492 24.37 38.08 19.42
C PRO A 492 24.53 38.11 20.94
N LEU A 493 25.46 37.32 21.48
CA LEU A 493 25.72 37.30 22.92
C LEU A 493 26.92 38.16 23.29
N THR A 494 26.93 38.70 24.51
CA THR A 494 28.08 39.39 25.08
C THR A 494 28.27 39.04 26.55
N VAL A 495 29.50 38.66 26.91
CA VAL A 495 29.94 38.39 28.27
C VAL A 495 31.22 39.16 28.58
N ALA A 496 31.58 39.30 29.85
CA ALA A 496 32.75 40.09 30.24
C ALA A 496 33.57 39.42 31.34
N GLU A 497 34.88 39.34 31.13
CA GLU A 497 35.81 38.69 32.04
C GLU A 497 35.91 39.40 33.39
N LYS A 498 35.69 40.73 33.42
CA LYS A 498 35.70 41.54 34.65
C LYS A 498 34.73 41.08 35.74
N THR A 499 33.76 40.23 35.37
CA THR A 499 32.76 39.67 36.30
C THR A 499 33.05 38.24 36.72
N LEU A 500 34.12 37.63 36.20
CA LEU A 500 34.70 36.40 36.74
C LEU A 500 35.08 36.62 38.20
N ASP A 501 35.17 35.53 38.96
CA ASP A 501 35.58 35.60 40.36
C ASP A 501 37.01 36.14 40.53
N THR A 502 37.86 35.96 39.52
CA THR A 502 39.21 36.54 39.43
C THR A 502 39.23 37.96 38.84
N GLY A 503 38.12 38.45 38.29
CA GLY A 503 38.07 39.73 37.59
C GLY A 503 37.94 40.94 38.52
N SER A 504 38.13 42.13 37.92
CA SER A 504 38.16 43.43 38.58
C SER A 504 36.92 43.79 39.42
N ILE A 505 35.74 43.21 39.12
CA ILE A 505 34.48 43.49 39.83
C ILE A 505 34.08 42.33 40.76
N GLY A 506 34.33 41.07 40.36
CA GLY A 506 33.94 39.86 41.08
C GLY A 506 32.42 39.62 41.16
N GLY A 507 31.94 38.45 40.74
CA GLY A 507 30.57 37.97 41.01
C GLY A 507 29.47 38.42 40.03
N GLY A 508 29.32 37.66 38.93
CA GLY A 508 28.12 36.80 38.77
C GLY A 508 26.92 37.25 37.92
N ALA A 509 26.93 38.39 37.22
CA ALA A 509 25.80 38.76 36.34
C ALA A 509 26.13 38.82 34.83
N SER A 510 27.40 39.01 34.45
CA SER A 510 27.81 39.13 33.04
C SER A 510 28.51 37.88 32.50
N LEU A 511 28.50 36.78 33.27
CA LEU A 511 29.09 35.50 32.86
C LEU A 511 28.12 34.63 32.06
N VAL A 512 26.81 34.87 32.18
CA VAL A 512 25.78 34.10 31.48
C VAL A 512 25.08 35.02 30.48
N ALA A 513 24.93 34.55 29.26
CA ALA A 513 24.16 35.22 28.22
C ALA A 513 23.23 34.20 27.53
N ASP A 514 21.95 34.53 27.46
CA ASP A 514 20.90 33.68 26.89
C ASP A 514 20.35 34.32 25.61
N GLY A 515 19.82 33.50 24.71
CA GLY A 515 19.11 33.96 23.52
C GLY A 515 18.25 32.86 22.92
N ASN A 516 17.64 33.15 21.76
CA ASN A 516 16.81 32.19 21.02
C ASN A 516 17.02 32.34 19.51
N PHE A 517 17.02 31.23 18.80
CA PHE A 517 16.94 31.25 17.34
C PHE A 517 15.53 31.66 16.89
N THR A 518 15.45 32.39 15.78
CA THR A 518 14.17 32.61 15.09
C THR A 518 14.10 31.61 13.95
N THR A 519 13.33 30.54 14.14
CA THR A 519 13.27 29.40 13.21
C THR A 519 11.85 29.16 12.76
N THR A 520 11.65 29.09 11.45
CA THR A 520 10.47 28.45 10.85
C THR A 520 10.79 26.96 10.78
N GLN A 521 10.03 26.14 11.50
CA GLN A 521 10.47 24.78 11.82
C GLN A 521 10.21 23.75 10.72
N GLY A 522 9.47 24.09 9.68
CA GLY A 522 8.92 23.09 8.75
C GLY A 522 7.65 22.45 9.29
N SER A 523 7.01 21.62 8.48
CA SER A 523 5.79 20.87 8.81
C SER A 523 6.03 19.73 9.79
N ASP A 524 7.23 19.16 9.79
CA ASP A 524 7.67 17.98 10.57
C ASP A 524 8.44 18.37 11.85
N GLY A 525 9.01 19.57 11.86
CA GLY A 525 9.52 20.27 13.03
C GLY A 525 11.00 20.00 13.32
N VAL A 526 11.71 21.03 13.78
CA VAL A 526 13.13 20.92 14.17
C VAL A 526 13.28 20.06 15.42
N VAL A 527 14.09 19.00 15.33
CA VAL A 527 14.37 18.08 16.44
C VAL A 527 15.74 18.31 17.08
N SER A 528 16.63 19.10 16.47
CA SER A 528 17.93 19.39 17.07
C SER A 528 18.56 20.71 16.64
N TYR A 529 19.35 21.30 17.53
CA TYR A 529 20.29 22.38 17.26
C TYR A 529 21.69 21.94 17.70
N ARG A 530 22.64 21.88 16.76
CA ARG A 530 23.99 21.34 16.98
C ARG A 530 25.06 22.22 16.36
N LEU A 531 26.29 22.21 16.88
CA LEU A 531 27.42 22.83 16.19
C LEU A 531 27.83 22.01 14.96
N ASP A 532 28.11 22.71 13.86
CA ASP A 532 28.61 22.11 12.63
C ASP A 532 30.01 21.49 12.82
N SER A 533 30.88 22.20 13.55
CA SER A 533 32.27 21.78 13.78
C SER A 533 32.76 22.19 15.16
N LEU A 534 33.35 21.24 15.89
CA LEU A 534 33.96 21.48 17.19
C LEU A 534 35.35 22.11 17.08
N THR A 535 36.05 21.91 15.97
CA THR A 535 37.42 22.41 15.79
C THR A 535 37.44 23.82 15.24
N ASP A 536 36.57 24.11 14.26
CA ASP A 536 36.57 25.41 13.58
C ASP A 536 36.01 26.51 14.49
N ALA A 537 35.05 26.16 15.37
CA ALA A 537 34.42 27.10 16.29
C ALA A 537 35.39 27.77 17.28
N VAL A 538 36.49 27.12 17.64
CA VAL A 538 37.51 27.63 18.59
C VAL A 538 38.91 27.69 17.99
N ALA A 539 39.03 27.65 16.66
CA ALA A 539 40.31 27.67 15.99
C ALA A 539 41.09 28.97 16.31
N GLY A 540 42.30 28.82 16.87
CA GLY A 540 43.18 29.94 17.22
C GLY A 540 42.84 30.64 18.53
N ILE A 541 41.81 30.16 19.27
CA ILE A 541 41.47 30.67 20.59
C ILE A 541 42.37 30.00 21.64
N THR A 542 42.95 30.80 22.54
CA THR A 542 43.79 30.33 23.64
C THR A 542 43.31 30.91 24.97
N SER A 543 43.71 30.28 26.07
CA SER A 543 43.54 30.75 27.44
C SER A 543 44.85 30.48 28.18
N GLY A 544 45.51 31.52 28.68
CA GLY A 544 46.83 31.41 29.29
C GLY A 544 47.88 30.85 28.31
N GLY A 545 47.75 31.13 27.01
CA GLY A 545 48.57 30.60 25.94
C GLY A 545 48.31 29.14 25.57
N VAL A 546 47.35 28.46 26.22
CA VAL A 546 46.97 27.07 25.92
C VAL A 546 45.77 27.07 24.98
N ALA A 547 45.82 26.28 23.91
CA ALA A 547 44.73 26.17 22.95
C ALA A 547 43.43 25.67 23.62
N VAL A 548 42.32 26.32 23.28
CA VAL A 548 40.99 25.90 23.70
C VAL A 548 40.50 24.74 22.84
N THR A 549 39.88 23.76 23.47
CA THR A 549 39.25 22.61 22.81
C THR A 549 37.81 22.45 23.28
N LEU A 550 36.92 22.05 22.38
CA LEU A 550 35.51 21.77 22.68
C LEU A 550 35.25 20.27 22.83
N SER A 551 34.45 19.92 23.83
CA SER A 551 33.83 18.59 23.96
C SER A 551 32.31 18.70 23.93
N GLU A 552 31.65 17.80 23.21
CA GLU A 552 30.19 17.72 23.09
C GLU A 552 29.62 16.69 24.08
N SER A 553 28.45 17.00 24.64
CA SER A 553 27.62 16.05 25.39
C SER A 553 26.14 16.28 25.06
N LEU A 554 25.37 15.19 25.04
CA LEU A 554 23.92 15.20 24.78
C LEU A 554 23.18 14.75 26.04
N ASP A 555 22.20 15.52 26.48
CA ASP A 555 21.37 15.16 27.62
C ASP A 555 20.17 14.27 27.22
N ALA A 556 19.42 13.77 28.21
CA ALA A 556 18.25 12.91 27.98
C ALA A 556 17.06 13.63 27.31
N ASN A 557 17.08 14.97 27.31
CA ASN A 557 16.10 15.80 26.64
C ASN A 557 16.62 16.27 25.27
N GLY A 558 17.70 15.66 24.74
CA GLY A 558 18.30 15.97 23.45
C GLY A 558 18.94 17.36 23.32
N ASN A 559 19.28 18.02 24.43
CA ASN A 559 20.02 19.28 24.40
C ASN A 559 21.52 19.04 24.32
N TYR A 560 22.21 19.82 23.50
CA TYR A 560 23.65 19.72 23.31
C TYR A 560 24.38 20.72 24.21
N THR A 561 25.30 20.22 25.03
CA THR A 561 26.23 21.05 25.83
C THR A 561 27.65 20.89 25.30
N TYR A 562 28.25 22.02 24.94
CA TYR A 562 29.64 22.12 24.51
C TYR A 562 30.46 22.75 25.63
N THR A 563 31.45 22.01 26.13
CA THR A 563 32.37 22.51 27.15
C THR A 563 33.72 22.82 26.51
N ALA A 564 34.13 24.08 26.63
CA ALA A 564 35.44 24.53 26.20
C ALA A 564 36.44 24.39 27.35
N THR A 565 37.58 23.76 27.08
CA THR A 565 38.66 23.59 28.06
C THR A 565 40.01 24.01 27.51
N ALA A 566 40.86 24.55 28.38
CA ALA A 566 42.26 24.84 28.12
C ALA A 566 43.08 24.27 29.29
N GLY A 567 44.07 23.43 28.99
CA GLY A 567 44.91 22.81 30.03
C GLY A 567 44.16 21.87 31.00
N GLY A 568 42.91 21.50 30.69
CA GLY A 568 42.04 20.70 31.55
C GLY A 568 41.04 21.51 32.38
N GLU A 569 41.15 22.84 32.40
CA GLU A 569 40.24 23.74 33.10
C GLU A 569 39.16 24.26 32.14
N ALA A 570 37.92 24.42 32.64
CA ALA A 570 36.80 24.91 31.84
C ALA A 570 36.89 26.44 31.65
N VAL A 571 36.82 26.88 30.39
CA VAL A 571 36.85 28.32 30.03
C VAL A 571 35.45 28.86 29.70
N PHE A 572 34.60 28.06 29.06
CA PHE A 572 33.18 28.38 28.88
C PHE A 572 32.34 27.14 28.56
N THR A 573 31.02 27.28 28.67
CA THR A 573 30.04 26.31 28.14
C THR A 573 29.04 26.99 27.21
N LEU A 574 28.68 26.32 26.12
CA LEU A 574 27.55 26.67 25.25
C LEU A 574 26.50 25.55 25.33
N LEU A 575 25.28 25.89 25.71
CA LEU A 575 24.11 25.00 25.70
C LEU A 575 23.21 25.40 24.52
N LEU A 576 22.85 24.42 23.69
CA LEU A 576 21.84 24.54 22.63
C LEU A 576 20.69 23.59 22.96
N ASN A 577 19.49 24.13 23.15
CA ASN A 577 18.30 23.34 23.48
C ASN A 577 17.49 23.03 22.20
N GLN A 578 16.71 21.94 22.23
CA GLN A 578 15.84 21.57 21.10
C GLN A 578 14.77 22.62 20.78
N ASP A 579 14.34 23.42 21.77
CA ASP A 579 13.36 24.48 21.58
C ASP A 579 13.91 25.75 20.89
N GLY A 580 15.19 25.73 20.50
CA GLY A 580 15.89 26.84 19.87
C GLY A 580 16.46 27.87 20.84
N SER A 581 16.30 27.67 22.16
CA SER A 581 16.96 28.51 23.16
C SER A 581 18.41 28.09 23.34
N TYR A 582 19.27 29.06 23.65
CA TYR A 582 20.69 28.80 23.89
C TYR A 582 21.23 29.64 25.04
N ARG A 583 22.27 29.13 25.69
CA ARG A 583 22.95 29.78 26.81
C ARG A 583 24.46 29.65 26.67
N PHE A 584 25.15 30.77 26.73
CA PHE A 584 26.60 30.82 26.90
C PHE A 584 26.94 31.13 28.35
N THR A 585 27.96 30.46 28.90
CA THR A 585 28.48 30.74 30.25
C THR A 585 29.99 30.81 30.22
N LEU A 586 30.55 31.96 30.54
CA LEU A 586 31.98 32.19 30.71
C LEU A 586 32.42 31.70 32.10
N GLN A 587 33.52 30.96 32.16
CA GLN A 587 34.01 30.30 33.38
C GLN A 587 35.49 30.58 33.67
N GLY A 588 36.27 30.91 32.64
CA GLY A 588 37.67 31.30 32.74
C GLY A 588 38.01 32.41 31.74
N THR A 589 39.23 32.90 31.81
CA THR A 589 39.74 33.94 30.89
C THR A 589 40.15 33.37 29.55
N LEU A 590 40.17 34.21 28.53
CA LEU A 590 40.59 33.92 27.17
C LEU A 590 41.57 34.99 26.71
N ASP A 591 42.58 34.57 25.95
CA ASP A 591 43.61 35.50 25.53
C ASP A 591 43.08 36.44 24.43
N HIS A 592 43.15 37.73 24.71
CA HIS A 592 42.80 38.77 23.75
C HIS A 592 43.98 39.13 22.85
N ALA A 593 43.69 39.55 21.62
CA ALA A 593 44.72 40.12 20.76
C ALA A 593 45.30 41.41 21.39
N VAL A 594 46.58 41.69 21.13
CA VAL A 594 47.26 42.87 21.69
C VAL A 594 46.49 44.16 21.33
N ASN A 595 46.15 44.95 22.35
CA ASN A 595 45.32 46.16 22.25
C ASN A 595 43.86 45.93 21.78
N SER A 596 43.31 44.73 21.96
CA SER A 596 41.89 44.43 21.71
C SER A 596 41.13 44.31 23.02
N ASP A 597 39.92 44.86 23.05
CA ASP A 597 39.01 44.79 24.21
C ASP A 597 37.99 43.67 24.04
N ASP A 598 37.97 43.05 22.86
CA ASP A 598 36.94 42.16 22.40
C ASP A 598 37.58 40.92 21.78
N LEU A 599 36.99 39.77 22.07
CA LEU A 599 37.23 38.51 21.40
C LEU A 599 35.88 38.02 20.84
N LEU A 600 35.78 37.89 19.52
CA LEU A 600 34.60 37.36 18.85
C LEU A 600 34.77 35.87 18.57
N VAL A 601 33.86 35.05 19.06
CA VAL A 601 33.77 33.62 18.76
C VAL A 601 32.49 33.37 17.97
N ASN A 602 32.61 32.78 16.78
CA ASN A 602 31.50 32.51 15.88
C ASN A 602 31.19 31.01 15.89
N PHE A 603 30.00 30.66 16.35
CA PHE A 603 29.53 29.28 16.40
C PHE A 603 28.56 29.02 15.24
N THR A 604 28.96 28.21 14.27
CA THR A 604 28.02 27.74 13.22
C THR A 604 27.11 26.69 13.82
N VAL A 605 25.82 26.99 13.92
CA VAL A 605 24.77 26.13 14.46
C VAL A 605 23.91 25.62 13.31
N VAL A 606 23.63 24.32 13.33
CA VAL A 606 22.78 23.59 12.38
C VAL A 606 21.52 23.15 13.12
N ALA A 607 20.36 23.56 12.61
CA ALA A 607 19.08 22.98 12.96
C ALA A 607 18.80 21.80 12.01
N THR A 608 18.28 20.70 12.55
CA THR A 608 17.84 19.53 11.77
C THR A 608 16.44 19.12 12.20
N ASP A 609 15.57 18.85 11.25
CA ASP A 609 14.20 18.36 11.44
C ASP A 609 14.14 16.83 11.53
N PHE A 610 12.95 16.25 11.37
CA PHE A 610 12.75 14.84 11.63
C PHE A 610 13.30 13.95 10.52
N ASP A 611 13.11 14.32 9.26
CA ASP A 611 13.55 13.52 8.12
C ASP A 611 15.01 13.80 7.67
N GLY A 612 15.62 14.83 8.26
CA GLY A 612 17.06 15.09 8.24
C GLY A 612 17.46 16.29 7.41
N ASP A 613 16.50 17.09 6.96
CA ASP A 613 16.75 18.39 6.38
C ASP A 613 17.28 19.39 7.40
N SER A 614 18.03 20.38 6.91
CA SER A 614 18.84 21.22 7.78
C SER A 614 18.99 22.66 7.31
N ALA A 615 19.12 23.55 8.30
CA ALA A 615 19.43 24.96 8.12
C ALA A 615 20.54 25.39 9.07
N SER A 616 21.41 26.30 8.62
CA SER A 616 22.55 26.76 9.41
C SER A 616 22.53 28.27 9.65
N ILE A 617 22.95 28.70 10.84
CA ILE A 617 23.19 30.12 11.16
C ILE A 617 24.47 30.27 12.00
N ILE A 618 25.09 31.45 11.97
CA ILE A 618 26.24 31.77 12.83
C ILE A 618 25.73 32.49 14.09
N LEU A 619 25.97 31.91 15.27
CA LEU A 619 25.79 32.54 16.57
C LEU A 619 27.10 33.28 16.97
N PRO A 620 27.13 34.62 16.94
CA PRO A 620 28.28 35.39 17.40
C PRO A 620 28.24 35.60 18.92
N VAL A 621 29.37 35.35 19.58
CA VAL A 621 29.58 35.61 21.02
C VAL A 621 30.77 36.53 21.18
N THR A 622 30.55 37.71 21.77
CA THR A 622 31.61 38.68 22.08
C THR A 622 32.00 38.57 23.54
N ILE A 623 33.27 38.33 23.81
CA ILE A 623 33.86 38.26 25.14
C ILE A 623 34.63 39.56 25.33
N LYS A 624 34.36 40.28 26.41
CA LYS A 624 34.97 41.57 26.73
C LYS A 624 36.10 41.38 27.73
N ASP A 625 37.28 41.88 27.36
CA ASP A 625 38.51 41.85 28.13
C ASP A 625 38.39 42.60 29.47
N ASP A 626 39.15 42.17 30.47
CA ASP A 626 39.29 42.83 31.77
C ASP A 626 40.65 43.49 31.92
N LYS A 627 40.79 44.67 31.30
CA LYS A 627 42.08 45.37 31.28
C LYS A 627 42.55 45.81 32.67
N PRO A 628 43.86 45.67 32.96
CA PRO A 628 44.44 46.22 34.18
C PRO A 628 44.44 47.75 34.17
N TYR A 629 44.31 48.36 35.35
CA TYR A 629 44.44 49.81 35.51
C TYR A 629 45.00 50.21 36.88
N PHE A 630 45.75 51.31 36.91
CA PHE A 630 46.28 51.88 38.15
C PHE A 630 45.18 52.55 38.97
N THR A 631 45.12 52.25 40.26
CA THR A 631 44.30 52.97 41.25
C THR A 631 45.12 53.99 42.02
N HIS A 632 46.41 53.73 42.21
CA HIS A 632 47.33 54.62 42.89
C HIS A 632 48.77 54.38 42.43
N VAL A 633 49.59 55.43 42.38
CA VAL A 633 51.04 55.33 42.15
C VAL A 633 51.73 56.08 43.29
N GLN A 634 52.62 55.40 44.01
CA GLN A 634 53.38 56.03 45.09
C GLN A 634 54.51 56.90 44.53
N ASP A 635 54.52 58.19 44.89
CA ASP A 635 55.59 59.11 44.51
C ASP A 635 56.94 58.71 45.15
N LEU A 636 58.02 58.82 44.37
CA LEU A 636 59.39 58.58 44.82
C LEU A 636 60.16 59.89 44.90
N ASN A 637 60.94 60.05 45.97
CA ASN A 637 61.78 61.23 46.19
C ASN A 637 63.17 60.80 46.64
N VAL A 638 64.19 61.38 46.03
CA VAL A 638 65.61 61.28 46.40
C VAL A 638 66.21 62.68 46.31
N HIS A 639 67.28 62.94 47.05
CA HIS A 639 67.90 64.27 47.02
C HIS A 639 69.36 64.23 46.55
N GLU A 640 69.72 65.17 45.67
CA GLU A 640 71.08 65.26 45.11
C GLU A 640 72.13 65.72 46.13
N ASN A 641 71.72 66.43 47.19
CA ASN A 641 72.59 66.84 48.30
C ASN A 641 73.13 65.65 49.11
N ASP A 642 72.59 64.44 48.91
CA ASP A 642 73.05 63.21 49.57
C ASP A 642 74.12 62.44 48.76
N LEU A 643 74.42 62.89 47.53
CA LEU A 643 75.51 62.32 46.75
C LEU A 643 76.86 62.42 47.49
N PRO A 644 77.90 61.64 47.10
CA PRO A 644 79.19 61.65 47.79
C PRO A 644 79.81 63.04 48.01
N GLN A 645 79.60 63.96 47.06
CA GLN A 645 80.06 65.37 47.10
C GLN A 645 78.93 66.38 47.40
N GLY A 646 77.77 65.90 47.81
CA GLY A 646 76.63 66.75 48.14
C GLY A 646 76.84 67.55 49.43
N SER A 647 76.00 68.57 49.63
CA SER A 647 76.10 69.50 50.75
C SER A 647 75.50 68.98 52.07
N ASP A 648 74.77 67.86 52.03
CA ASP A 648 74.15 67.30 53.23
C ASP A 648 75.18 66.53 54.07
N THR A 649 75.16 66.78 55.38
CA THR A 649 75.98 66.06 56.34
C THR A 649 75.31 64.78 56.83
N ASP A 650 73.97 64.75 56.84
CA ASP A 650 73.16 63.65 57.36
C ASP A 650 72.48 62.89 56.21
N LYS A 651 73.29 62.18 55.43
CA LYS A 651 72.86 61.59 54.14
C LYS A 651 71.71 60.59 54.27
N GLU A 652 70.63 60.84 53.53
CA GLU A 652 69.59 59.84 53.29
C GLU A 652 69.98 58.81 52.20
N PRO A 653 69.27 57.67 52.10
CA PRO A 653 69.46 56.73 50.99
C PRO A 653 69.19 57.37 49.62
N LEU A 654 70.10 57.17 48.68
CA LEU A 654 69.94 57.55 47.27
C LEU A 654 69.02 56.60 46.48
N THR A 655 68.33 55.69 47.17
CA THR A 655 67.43 54.72 46.59
C THR A 655 66.08 54.86 47.26
N ALA A 656 65.04 55.03 46.44
CA ALA A 656 63.65 55.05 46.86
C ALA A 656 62.92 53.85 46.25
N TYR A 657 61.94 53.33 46.99
CA TYR A 657 61.07 52.24 46.56
C TYR A 657 59.61 52.68 46.69
N GLY A 658 58.77 52.17 45.80
CA GLY A 658 57.34 52.41 45.85
C GLY A 658 56.59 51.26 45.20
N GLN A 659 55.27 51.30 45.35
CA GLN A 659 54.38 50.30 44.79
C GLN A 659 53.30 50.95 43.93
N PHE A 660 52.86 50.21 42.92
CA PHE A 660 51.63 50.50 42.21
C PHE A 660 50.46 49.91 42.98
N GLY A 661 49.45 50.72 43.28
CA GLY A 661 48.11 50.22 43.52
C GLY A 661 47.44 50.03 42.17
N LEU A 662 47.04 48.81 41.84
CA LEU A 662 46.33 48.51 40.60
C LEU A 662 45.23 47.49 40.83
N VAL A 663 44.34 47.42 39.85
CA VAL A 663 43.48 46.27 39.64
C VAL A 663 44.04 45.54 38.43
N GLU A 664 44.33 44.26 38.59
CA GLU A 664 45.16 43.49 37.64
C GLU A 664 44.37 42.92 36.46
N GLY A 665 43.04 42.99 36.48
CA GLY A 665 42.21 42.24 35.55
C GLY A 665 42.01 40.79 36.00
N SER A 666 41.36 39.99 35.16
CA SER A 666 41.07 38.58 35.44
C SER A 666 42.22 37.62 35.11
N ASP A 667 43.19 38.08 34.32
CA ASP A 667 44.33 37.32 33.78
C ASP A 667 45.71 37.81 34.28
N GLU A 668 45.72 38.68 35.30
CA GLU A 668 46.91 39.27 35.94
C GLU A 668 47.72 40.23 35.03
N VAL A 669 48.57 41.05 35.66
CA VAL A 669 49.47 41.93 34.90
C VAL A 669 50.74 41.19 34.49
N ALA A 670 50.96 41.09 33.18
CA ALA A 670 52.16 40.44 32.64
C ALA A 670 53.46 41.25 32.81
N SER A 671 53.43 42.59 32.69
CA SER A 671 54.64 43.43 32.83
C SER A 671 54.33 44.92 33.02
N PHE A 672 55.30 45.65 33.58
CA PHE A 672 55.28 47.11 33.65
C PHE A 672 56.35 47.72 32.75
N THR A 673 55.96 48.69 31.91
CA THR A 673 56.87 49.42 31.04
C THR A 673 56.65 50.92 31.15
N LEU A 674 57.66 51.72 30.80
CA LEU A 674 57.45 53.16 30.62
C LEU A 674 56.73 53.41 29.29
N ASP A 675 55.73 54.27 29.32
CA ASP A 675 55.04 54.72 28.11
C ASP A 675 56.02 55.47 27.18
N SER A 676 56.34 54.83 26.05
CA SER A 676 57.24 55.38 25.03
C SER A 676 56.66 56.55 24.24
N SER A 677 55.37 56.87 24.42
CA SER A 677 54.72 58.02 23.79
C SER A 677 55.23 59.36 24.32
N VAL A 678 55.84 59.34 25.51
CA VAL A 678 56.42 60.52 26.18
C VAL A 678 57.90 60.30 26.50
N ASN A 679 58.71 61.35 26.41
CA ASN A 679 60.09 61.31 26.90
C ASN A 679 60.13 61.79 28.36
N PRO A 680 60.24 60.90 29.35
CA PRO A 680 60.14 61.26 30.77
C PRO A 680 61.32 62.10 31.28
N VAL A 681 62.44 62.12 30.55
CA VAL A 681 63.65 62.89 30.94
C VAL A 681 63.86 64.13 30.07
N GLN A 682 62.85 64.52 29.28
CA GLN A 682 62.97 65.67 28.40
C GLN A 682 63.30 66.95 29.18
N GLY A 683 64.35 67.64 28.75
CA GLY A 683 64.79 68.90 29.36
C GLY A 683 65.69 68.74 30.59
N LEU A 684 65.89 67.52 31.09
CA LEU A 684 66.85 67.27 32.16
C LEU A 684 68.28 67.39 31.63
N THR A 685 69.16 68.04 32.41
CA THR A 685 70.60 68.08 32.14
C THR A 685 71.38 67.76 33.41
N SER A 686 72.49 67.03 33.28
CA SER A 686 73.45 66.82 34.35
C SER A 686 74.79 67.43 33.92
N ASN A 687 75.33 68.36 34.72
CA ASN A 687 76.51 69.15 34.39
C ASN A 687 76.43 69.84 33.01
N GLY A 688 75.23 70.28 32.61
CA GLY A 688 74.97 70.93 31.32
C GLY A 688 74.90 69.97 30.12
N VAL A 689 75.05 68.66 30.32
CA VAL A 689 74.84 67.64 29.29
C VAL A 689 73.42 67.10 29.41
N ALA A 690 72.71 66.98 28.28
CA ALA A 690 71.35 66.44 28.27
C ALA A 690 71.31 65.00 28.80
N VAL A 691 70.30 64.71 29.63
CA VAL A 691 70.03 63.37 30.12
C VAL A 691 69.24 62.60 29.07
N THR A 692 69.69 61.40 28.74
CA THR A 692 69.02 60.46 27.84
C THR A 692 68.72 59.17 28.56
N LEU A 693 67.55 58.59 28.32
CA LEU A 693 67.19 57.27 28.85
C LEU A 693 67.60 56.19 27.84
N SER A 694 68.30 55.15 28.31
CA SER A 694 68.61 53.98 27.48
C SER A 694 67.35 53.15 27.23
N ALA A 695 67.41 52.25 26.23
CA ALA A 695 66.47 51.14 26.18
C ALA A 695 66.55 50.34 27.49
N PRO A 696 65.42 49.81 27.99
CA PRO A 696 65.42 48.99 29.20
C PRO A 696 66.22 47.71 28.98
N ILE A 697 66.83 47.22 30.06
CA ILE A 697 67.45 45.91 30.13
C ILE A 697 66.52 45.02 30.96
N ASP A 698 66.08 43.91 30.36
CA ASP A 698 65.34 42.84 31.04
C ASP A 698 66.33 41.92 31.77
N ASP A 699 66.07 41.64 33.04
CA ASP A 699 66.88 40.74 33.86
C ASP A 699 66.57 39.25 33.64
N GLY A 700 65.58 38.95 32.79
CA GLY A 700 65.11 37.60 32.49
C GLY A 700 64.02 37.10 33.46
N ASN A 701 63.62 37.92 34.43
CA ASN A 701 62.52 37.64 35.36
C ASN A 701 61.36 38.63 35.20
N GLY A 702 61.35 39.44 34.13
CA GLY A 702 60.30 40.44 33.87
C GLY A 702 60.60 41.83 34.46
N ASN A 703 61.72 42.00 35.17
CA ASN A 703 62.10 43.30 35.70
C ASN A 703 62.84 44.11 34.64
N LEU A 704 62.39 45.35 34.40
CA LEU A 704 62.99 46.24 33.42
C LEU A 704 63.78 47.35 34.09
N THR A 705 65.09 47.40 33.84
CA THR A 705 65.97 48.48 34.30
C THR A 705 66.25 49.50 33.20
N TYR A 706 65.85 50.75 33.44
CA TYR A 706 66.15 51.91 32.61
C TYR A 706 67.33 52.68 33.20
N THR A 707 68.32 53.02 32.36
CA THR A 707 69.49 53.81 32.78
C THR A 707 69.44 55.19 32.15
N ALA A 708 69.40 56.22 33.00
CA ALA A 708 69.53 57.61 32.57
C ALA A 708 71.00 58.00 32.53
N MET A 709 71.47 58.51 31.39
CA MET A 709 72.87 58.87 31.16
C MET A 709 73.01 60.32 30.70
N ALA A 710 74.08 60.97 31.13
CA ALA A 710 74.55 62.25 30.59
C ALA A 710 75.96 62.03 30.03
N GLY A 711 76.06 61.86 28.70
CA GLY A 711 77.30 61.42 28.06
C GLY A 711 77.66 59.99 28.50
N SER A 712 78.82 59.81 29.14
CA SER A 712 79.27 58.51 29.66
C SER A 712 78.97 58.31 31.16
N VAL A 713 78.24 59.22 31.79
CA VAL A 713 77.95 59.19 33.23
C VAL A 713 76.51 58.74 33.45
N THR A 714 76.33 57.70 34.27
CA THR A 714 75.00 57.31 34.77
C THR A 714 74.52 58.36 35.78
N VAL A 715 73.34 58.91 35.55
CA VAL A 715 72.68 59.89 36.42
C VAL A 715 71.82 59.16 37.44
N PHE A 716 70.93 58.28 36.98
CA PHE A 716 70.10 57.42 37.83
C PHE A 716 69.71 56.15 37.08
N THR A 717 69.19 55.18 37.82
CA THR A 717 68.56 53.96 37.29
C THR A 717 67.16 53.82 37.86
N LEU A 718 66.20 53.42 37.03
CA LEU A 718 64.85 53.03 37.45
C LEU A 718 64.65 51.56 37.11
N THR A 719 64.29 50.75 38.11
CA THR A 719 63.87 49.36 37.87
C THR A 719 62.38 49.26 38.11
N LEU A 720 61.64 48.83 37.09
CA LEU A 720 60.25 48.40 37.24
C LEU A 720 60.28 46.91 37.49
N ASN A 721 59.78 46.49 38.65
CA ASN A 721 59.67 45.08 38.97
C ASN A 721 58.29 44.58 38.54
N SER A 722 58.24 43.41 37.89
CA SER A 722 57.00 42.70 37.55
C SER A 722 56.31 42.16 38.80
#